data_AF-A0AAU9U766-F1
#
_entry.id   AF-A0AAU9U766-F1
#
_cell.length_a   1.000
_cell.length_b   1.000
_cell.length_c   1.000
_cell.angle_alpha   90.00
_cell.angle_beta   90.00
_cell.angle_gamma   90.00
#
_symmetry.space_group_name_H-M   'P 1'
#
loop_
_entity.id
_entity.type
_entity.pdbx_description
1 polymer ?
#
loop_
_entity_poly.entity_id
_entity_poly.type
_entity_poly.pdbx_seq_one_letter_code
_entity_poly.pdbx_strand_id
1 'polypeptide(L)'
;MKTAIVRETLGIDQIKQNQTAPKKNILIEQIKNFFDRDDVSRATAGKRETVTYKKRKMQKRYLLDTMKNLHRSFIKEIPGERCCYSYFIKHRPFYVKPPTVGARETCLCRTHINAQYMINILHRNKIIPHPNMNELIASTVCSTYNGACMTGNCQECKTKQIVYYTRDDHQLVKWPQWIRASEMIEKSGKKVRITKNVKETSEGTVSKLIENFNRTLVELKKHIYKIKIQYKSYRAAIDNLKNDEVVLHVDFSENYNCKHFEEVQSHHFGGSRKQITLHTGVMYTKNEGEDKPTVTSFCTISGNNSHNPVSIWAHLHPVISAIKADYPHITTVHFFSDGPATQYRQKLNFHFICSKIFKDYNFIRVTWNFFEAGHGKGTADGVGGYLKRTADEKVATGLDISDAETFFHILKQLSKVRLYLVTDSEIHNVEKTVPKNLVPLQGTMQVHQVFTDIPDELQYRDLSCFCQRGFCACMNPKKYQPVPVSVVDTNGEINCSDRLNEKKILANISNIVTVPRKTYYSTFCTSSSSSNDEPLANVVQPSVSYVNEKQLIEKENVHPLKIFDGVHVLVKVASVKDKYYTYLGVAKSEVDEEGEIKIMFYKTVDGTGKRFKAVETDISYEPYENILEIVPNPKMIVKGKRVYFDFDQPLNVFEK
;
A
#
# COMPACT_ATOMS: atom_id res chain seq x y z
N MET A 1 16.82 -72.60 -22.35
CA MET A 1 16.10 -72.91 -23.61
C MET A 1 14.58 -72.90 -23.48
N LYS A 2 13.95 -73.46 -22.44
CA LYS A 2 12.47 -73.43 -22.30
C LYS A 2 11.84 -72.03 -22.10
N THR A 3 12.59 -71.04 -21.60
CA THR A 3 12.09 -69.66 -21.38
C THR A 3 12.10 -68.78 -22.62
N ALA A 4 12.89 -69.13 -23.64
CA ALA A 4 12.97 -68.36 -24.89
C ALA A 4 11.79 -68.69 -25.81
N ILE A 5 11.42 -69.97 -25.88
CA ILE A 5 10.30 -70.46 -26.70
C ILE A 5 8.97 -69.86 -26.22
N VAL A 6 8.75 -69.76 -24.89
CA VAL A 6 7.53 -69.17 -24.31
C VAL A 6 7.36 -67.68 -24.62
N ARG A 7 8.45 -66.93 -24.80
CA ARG A 7 8.38 -65.49 -25.14
C ARG A 7 7.97 -65.26 -26.59
N GLU A 8 8.40 -66.15 -27.49
CA GLU A 8 8.10 -66.09 -28.92
C GLU A 8 6.65 -66.52 -29.21
N THR A 9 6.09 -67.46 -28.44
CA THR A 9 4.69 -67.92 -28.62
C THR A 9 3.63 -66.91 -28.14
N LEU A 10 4.00 -65.95 -27.29
CA LEU A 10 3.08 -64.97 -26.67
C LEU A 10 3.07 -63.60 -27.35
N GLY A 11 3.86 -63.37 -28.40
CA GLY A 11 3.82 -62.13 -29.19
C GLY A 11 4.15 -60.85 -28.41
N ILE A 12 5.09 -60.89 -27.46
CA ILE A 12 5.38 -59.75 -26.56
C ILE A 12 6.46 -58.79 -27.13
N ASP A 13 6.92 -58.98 -28.36
CA ASP A 13 7.93 -58.10 -29.00
C ASP A 13 7.35 -56.96 -29.85
N GLN A 14 6.17 -56.45 -29.48
CA GLN A 14 5.67 -55.15 -29.98
C GLN A 14 5.42 -54.16 -28.84
N ILE A 15 6.48 -53.77 -28.11
CA ILE A 15 6.45 -52.52 -27.35
C ILE A 15 6.81 -51.38 -28.30
N LYS A 16 5.75 -50.70 -28.74
CA LYS A 16 5.74 -49.40 -29.42
C LYS A 16 6.88 -48.49 -28.91
N GLN A 17 7.72 -48.03 -29.83
CA GLN A 17 8.57 -46.87 -29.61
C GLN A 17 7.71 -45.68 -29.16
N ASN A 18 7.91 -45.24 -27.92
CA ASN A 18 7.13 -44.16 -27.32
C ASN A 18 7.61 -42.80 -27.85
N GLN A 19 6.93 -42.27 -28.87
CA GLN A 19 6.95 -40.85 -29.24
C GLN A 19 6.16 -39.96 -28.23
N THR A 20 6.36 -40.13 -26.91
CA THR A 20 5.61 -39.40 -25.86
C THR A 20 6.43 -38.45 -24.97
N ALA A 21 7.72 -38.24 -25.26
CA ALA A 21 8.61 -37.41 -24.43
C ALA A 21 8.27 -35.89 -24.38
N PRO A 22 7.90 -35.19 -25.48
CA PRO A 22 7.79 -33.73 -25.45
C PRO A 22 6.55 -33.21 -24.69
N LYS A 23 5.38 -33.86 -24.83
CA LYS A 23 4.15 -33.44 -24.13
C LYS A 23 4.23 -33.59 -22.60
N LYS A 24 4.92 -34.62 -22.11
CA LYS A 24 5.10 -34.85 -20.67
C LYS A 24 5.93 -33.77 -20.00
N ASN A 25 7.00 -33.28 -20.65
CA ASN A 25 7.84 -32.23 -20.09
C ASN A 25 7.09 -30.89 -20.00
N ILE A 26 6.25 -30.58 -21.00
CA ILE A 26 5.39 -29.38 -21.00
C ILE A 26 4.41 -29.42 -19.82
N LEU A 27 3.73 -30.54 -19.61
CA LEU A 27 2.78 -30.66 -18.50
C LEU A 27 3.45 -30.55 -17.12
N ILE A 28 4.67 -31.09 -16.96
CA ILE A 28 5.45 -30.96 -15.72
C ILE A 28 5.80 -29.48 -15.46
N GLU A 29 6.18 -28.74 -16.50
CA GLU A 29 6.48 -27.32 -16.38
C GLU A 29 5.23 -26.49 -16.06
N GLN A 30 4.08 -26.81 -16.66
CA GLN A 30 2.80 -26.20 -16.32
C GLN A 30 2.40 -26.45 -14.86
N ILE A 31 2.57 -27.68 -14.35
CA ILE A 31 2.31 -28.00 -12.94
C ILE A 31 3.24 -27.20 -12.03
N LYS A 32 4.53 -27.09 -12.38
CA LYS A 32 5.50 -26.30 -11.62
C LYS A 32 5.12 -24.82 -11.61
N ASN A 33 4.84 -24.23 -12.77
CA ASN A 33 4.43 -22.83 -12.90
C ASN A 33 3.14 -22.56 -12.13
N PHE A 34 2.19 -23.50 -12.14
CA PHE A 34 0.98 -23.40 -11.33
C PHE A 34 1.29 -23.33 -9.83
N PHE A 35 2.16 -24.22 -9.32
CA PHE A 35 2.55 -24.21 -7.91
C PHE A 35 3.40 -23.00 -7.53
N ASP A 36 4.18 -22.44 -8.45
CA ASP A 36 5.02 -21.26 -8.19
C ASP A 36 4.20 -19.95 -8.12
N ARG A 37 2.90 -19.97 -8.46
CA ARG A 37 2.02 -18.81 -8.28
C ARG A 37 1.70 -18.55 -6.82
N ASP A 38 1.67 -17.27 -6.46
CA ASP A 38 1.40 -16.80 -5.10
C ASP A 38 -0.05 -17.01 -4.64
N ASP A 39 -1.00 -17.21 -5.57
CA ASP A 39 -2.40 -17.58 -5.26
C ASP A 39 -2.61 -19.09 -5.05
N VAL A 40 -1.60 -19.93 -5.34
CA VAL A 40 -1.64 -21.40 -5.20
C VAL A 40 -0.80 -21.87 -4.02
N SER A 41 0.41 -21.33 -3.91
CA SER A 41 1.27 -21.57 -2.76
C SER A 41 1.94 -20.26 -2.37
N ARG A 42 2.20 -20.04 -1.09
CA ARG A 42 2.82 -18.83 -0.57
C ARG A 42 4.28 -19.08 -0.24
N ALA A 43 5.18 -18.26 -0.76
CA ALA A 43 6.58 -18.27 -0.35
C ALA A 43 6.72 -17.91 1.13
N THR A 44 7.59 -18.62 1.83
CA THR A 44 7.94 -18.31 3.20
C THR A 44 9.03 -17.24 3.24
N ALA A 45 8.94 -16.32 4.20
CA ALA A 45 9.99 -15.32 4.45
C ALA A 45 10.98 -15.79 5.54
N GLY A 46 10.64 -16.84 6.30
CA GLY A 46 11.43 -17.31 7.41
C GLY A 46 12.79 -17.83 6.99
N LYS A 47 13.85 -17.39 7.69
CA LYS A 47 15.23 -17.78 7.40
C LYS A 47 15.44 -19.30 7.42
N ARG A 48 14.81 -19.99 8.40
CA ARG A 48 14.90 -21.44 8.60
C ARG A 48 13.92 -22.25 7.73
N GLU A 49 13.13 -21.58 6.89
CA GLU A 49 12.09 -22.21 6.10
C GLU A 49 12.57 -22.55 4.69
N THR A 50 13.62 -23.39 4.58
CA THR A 50 14.15 -23.89 3.29
C THR A 50 14.09 -25.41 3.19
N VAL A 51 14.08 -25.92 1.96
CA VAL A 51 14.19 -27.36 1.68
C VAL A 51 15.32 -27.54 0.68
N THR A 52 16.17 -28.54 0.94
CA THR A 52 17.22 -28.97 0.02
C THR A 52 16.86 -30.32 -0.56
N TYR A 53 16.90 -30.45 -1.88
CA TYR A 53 16.75 -31.71 -2.58
C TYR A 53 17.71 -31.76 -3.76
N LYS A 54 18.45 -32.86 -3.93
CA LYS A 54 19.46 -33.02 -5.00
C LYS A 54 20.42 -31.82 -5.12
N LYS A 55 21.01 -31.40 -4.00
CA LYS A 55 21.93 -30.23 -3.90
C LYS A 55 21.32 -28.87 -4.31
N ARG A 56 20.01 -28.78 -4.56
CA ARG A 56 19.29 -27.52 -4.81
C ARG A 56 18.54 -27.12 -3.55
N LYS A 57 18.97 -26.01 -2.92
CA LYS A 57 18.31 -25.40 -1.76
C LYS A 57 17.33 -24.34 -2.24
N MET A 58 16.08 -24.46 -1.85
CA MET A 58 14.98 -23.59 -2.25
C MET A 58 14.25 -23.07 -1.02
N GLN A 59 13.73 -21.84 -1.09
CA GLN A 59 12.83 -21.30 -0.07
C GLN A 59 11.53 -22.12 -0.07
N LYS A 60 11.03 -22.49 1.12
CA LYS A 60 9.76 -23.23 1.23
C LYS A 60 8.64 -22.38 0.65
N ARG A 61 7.69 -23.04 0.00
CA ARG A 61 6.37 -22.48 -0.24
C ARG A 61 5.35 -23.37 0.46
N TYR A 62 4.36 -22.78 1.12
CA TYR A 62 3.25 -23.53 1.69
C TYR A 62 2.05 -23.48 0.79
N LEU A 63 1.40 -24.62 0.59
CA LEU A 63 0.14 -24.69 -0.14
C LEU A 63 -0.92 -23.82 0.55
N LEU A 64 -1.64 -23.01 -0.21
CA LEU A 64 -2.72 -22.14 0.30
C LEU A 64 -4.07 -22.86 0.41
N ASP A 65 -4.20 -24.02 -0.23
CA ASP A 65 -5.38 -24.87 -0.17
C ASP A 65 -4.95 -26.35 -0.20
N THR A 66 -5.89 -27.24 0.02
CA THR A 66 -5.70 -28.68 -0.10
C THR A 66 -5.27 -29.06 -1.52
N MET A 67 -4.40 -30.07 -1.63
CA MET A 67 -3.96 -30.58 -2.94
C MET A 67 -5.14 -30.96 -3.85
N LYS A 68 -6.26 -31.42 -3.28
CA LYS A 68 -7.48 -31.77 -4.03
C LYS A 68 -8.15 -30.54 -4.65
N ASN A 69 -8.28 -29.45 -3.90
CA ASN A 69 -8.86 -28.20 -4.42
C ASN A 69 -7.94 -27.56 -5.46
N LEU A 70 -6.63 -27.53 -5.19
CA LEU A 70 -5.64 -26.99 -6.13
C LEU A 70 -5.63 -27.77 -7.45
N HIS A 71 -5.75 -29.10 -7.41
CA HIS A 71 -5.89 -29.93 -8.61
C HIS A 71 -7.17 -29.61 -9.39
N ARG A 72 -8.30 -29.39 -8.69
CA ARG A 72 -9.56 -28.97 -9.32
C ARG A 72 -9.42 -27.61 -10.01
N SER A 73 -8.73 -26.66 -9.38
CA SER A 73 -8.42 -25.35 -9.97
C SER A 73 -7.49 -25.48 -11.18
N PHE A 74 -6.44 -26.31 -11.09
CA PHE A 74 -5.52 -26.56 -12.19
C PHE A 74 -6.22 -27.12 -13.44
N ILE A 75 -7.12 -28.10 -13.28
CA ILE A 75 -7.90 -28.66 -14.41
C ILE A 75 -8.83 -27.60 -15.02
N LYS A 76 -9.43 -26.74 -14.19
CA LYS A 76 -10.31 -25.66 -14.68
C LYS A 76 -9.55 -24.61 -15.50
N GLU A 77 -8.31 -24.32 -15.12
CA GLU A 77 -7.49 -23.29 -15.79
C GLU A 77 -6.82 -23.80 -17.08
N ILE A 78 -6.63 -25.11 -17.22
CA ILE A 78 -6.06 -25.73 -18.42
C ILE A 78 -7.05 -26.77 -19.00
N PRO A 79 -8.21 -26.31 -19.52
CA PRO A 79 -9.19 -27.20 -20.13
C PRO A 79 -8.62 -27.75 -21.44
N GLY A 80 -8.09 -28.97 -21.40
CA GLY A 80 -7.51 -29.65 -22.57
C GLY A 80 -6.41 -30.65 -22.25
N GLU A 81 -5.71 -30.48 -21.13
CA GLU A 81 -4.65 -31.40 -20.68
C GLU A 81 -5.17 -32.41 -19.66
N ARG A 82 -4.94 -33.71 -19.92
CA ARG A 82 -5.36 -34.79 -19.01
C ARG A 82 -4.35 -34.96 -17.88
N CYS A 83 -4.48 -34.18 -16.82
CA CYS A 83 -3.67 -34.33 -15.61
C CYS A 83 -4.45 -35.03 -14.49
N CYS A 84 -4.11 -36.30 -14.20
CA CYS A 84 -4.72 -37.01 -13.07
C CYS A 84 -4.13 -36.56 -11.72
N TYR A 85 -4.91 -36.70 -10.65
CA TYR A 85 -4.54 -36.21 -9.31
C TYR A 85 -3.21 -36.78 -8.80
N SER A 86 -2.95 -38.07 -9.03
CA SER A 86 -1.70 -38.73 -8.63
C SER A 86 -0.49 -38.16 -9.36
N TYR A 87 -0.62 -37.86 -10.65
CA TYR A 87 0.43 -37.24 -11.45
C TYR A 87 0.71 -35.81 -10.98
N PHE A 88 -0.33 -35.03 -10.71
CA PHE A 88 -0.25 -33.68 -10.16
C PHE A 88 0.51 -33.62 -8.83
N ILE A 89 0.21 -34.55 -7.91
CA ILE A 89 0.93 -34.65 -6.62
C ILE A 89 2.40 -35.01 -6.83
N LYS A 90 2.67 -36.01 -7.69
CA LYS A 90 4.03 -36.51 -7.93
C LYS A 90 4.95 -35.43 -8.49
N HIS A 91 4.42 -34.57 -9.34
CA HIS A 91 5.17 -33.49 -10.00
C HIS A 91 5.11 -32.14 -9.27
N ARG A 92 4.52 -32.10 -8.07
CA ARG A 92 4.63 -30.95 -7.17
C ARG A 92 6.11 -30.66 -6.88
N PRO A 93 6.58 -29.41 -7.02
CA PRO A 93 7.96 -29.08 -6.72
C PRO A 93 8.31 -29.40 -5.26
N PHE A 94 9.52 -29.92 -5.04
CA PHE A 94 9.92 -30.45 -3.72
C PHE A 94 9.91 -29.40 -2.59
N TYR A 95 10.04 -28.13 -2.96
CA TYR A 95 10.03 -26.97 -2.06
C TYR A 95 8.62 -26.47 -1.73
N VAL A 96 7.59 -26.97 -2.40
CA VAL A 96 6.19 -26.71 -2.05
C VAL A 96 5.72 -27.80 -1.08
N LYS A 97 5.44 -27.41 0.16
CA LYS A 97 5.11 -28.32 1.26
C LYS A 97 3.71 -28.04 1.81
N PRO A 98 3.03 -29.06 2.36
CA PRO A 98 1.88 -28.81 3.22
C PRO A 98 2.34 -28.09 4.51
N PRO A 99 1.50 -27.25 5.13
CA PRO A 99 1.82 -26.58 6.39
C PRO A 99 1.93 -27.56 7.58
N THR A 100 2.84 -27.31 8.53
CA THR A 100 3.03 -28.01 9.82
C THR A 100 2.75 -27.09 11.03
N VAL A 101 2.74 -27.59 12.28
CA VAL A 101 2.46 -26.78 13.50
C VAL A 101 3.50 -25.65 13.72
N GLY A 102 4.78 -25.89 13.41
CA GLY A 102 5.82 -24.85 13.36
C GLY A 102 5.68 -23.90 12.15
N ALA A 103 4.82 -24.25 11.21
CA ALA A 103 4.37 -23.44 10.07
C ALA A 103 2.90 -23.01 10.26
N ARG A 104 2.51 -22.72 11.51
CA ARG A 104 1.22 -22.08 11.82
C ARG A 104 1.03 -20.88 10.89
N GLU A 105 -0.22 -20.60 10.54
CA GLU A 105 -0.55 -19.51 9.63
C GLU A 105 -0.17 -18.15 10.25
N THR A 106 1.05 -17.70 9.96
CA THR A 106 1.54 -16.37 10.29
C THR A 106 1.21 -15.40 9.16
N CYS A 107 1.00 -14.13 9.50
CA CYS A 107 0.69 -13.05 8.54
C CYS A 107 -0.60 -13.31 7.74
N LEU A 108 -1.65 -13.78 8.40
CA LEU A 108 -2.98 -13.90 7.80
C LEU A 108 -3.62 -12.52 7.61
N CYS A 109 -4.38 -12.38 6.53
CA CYS A 109 -5.25 -11.23 6.36
C CYS A 109 -6.41 -11.29 7.36
N ARG A 110 -6.52 -10.25 8.20
CA ARG A 110 -7.57 -10.10 9.22
C ARG A 110 -8.98 -10.26 8.63
N THR A 111 -9.24 -9.66 7.48
CA THR A 111 -10.55 -9.71 6.79
C THR A 111 -10.95 -11.15 6.46
N HIS A 112 -10.00 -11.95 5.94
CA HIS A 112 -10.25 -13.35 5.60
C HIS A 112 -10.42 -14.22 6.84
N ILE A 113 -9.51 -14.11 7.81
CA ILE A 113 -9.54 -15.00 8.97
C ILE A 113 -10.75 -14.74 9.88
N ASN A 114 -11.15 -13.48 10.06
CA ASN A 114 -12.34 -13.15 10.84
C ASN A 114 -13.61 -13.66 10.16
N ALA A 115 -13.71 -13.52 8.84
CA ALA A 115 -14.82 -14.09 8.08
C ALA A 115 -14.86 -15.63 8.20
N GLN A 116 -13.70 -16.29 8.07
CA GLN A 116 -13.60 -17.75 8.21
C GLN A 116 -13.99 -18.23 9.61
N TYR A 117 -13.63 -17.50 10.67
CA TYR A 117 -14.07 -17.83 12.02
C TYR A 117 -15.59 -17.81 12.16
N MET A 118 -16.27 -16.79 11.62
CA MET A 118 -17.74 -16.73 11.63
C MET A 118 -18.36 -17.86 10.81
N ILE A 119 -17.85 -18.13 9.60
CA ILE A 119 -18.29 -19.25 8.75
C ILE A 119 -18.18 -20.58 9.49
N ASN A 120 -17.07 -20.81 10.20
CA ASN A 120 -16.85 -22.05 10.94
C ASN A 120 -17.88 -22.22 12.06
N ILE A 121 -18.25 -21.15 12.78
CA ILE A 121 -19.27 -21.23 13.84
C ILE A 121 -20.67 -21.41 13.26
N LEU A 122 -21.01 -20.70 12.18
CA LEU A 122 -22.30 -20.87 11.49
C LEU A 122 -22.46 -22.32 10.97
N HIS A 123 -21.41 -22.88 10.37
CA HIS A 123 -21.43 -24.25 9.88
C HIS A 123 -21.52 -25.29 11.01
N ARG A 124 -20.77 -25.11 12.11
CA ARG A 124 -20.83 -26.00 13.28
C ARG A 124 -22.22 -26.07 13.91
N ASN A 125 -22.94 -24.95 13.91
CA ASN A 125 -24.34 -24.90 14.37
C ASN A 125 -25.35 -25.29 13.28
N LYS A 126 -24.89 -25.82 12.14
CA LYS A 126 -25.71 -26.25 10.99
C LYS A 126 -26.59 -25.14 10.39
N ILE A 127 -26.20 -23.88 10.57
CA ILE A 127 -26.92 -22.71 10.06
C ILE A 127 -26.63 -22.51 8.57
N ILE A 128 -25.44 -22.88 8.11
CA ILE A 128 -25.06 -22.86 6.68
C ILE A 128 -24.61 -24.26 6.25
N PRO A 129 -24.77 -24.63 4.96
CA PRO A 129 -24.56 -25.99 4.49
C PRO A 129 -23.09 -26.41 4.39
N HIS A 130 -22.17 -25.47 4.12
CA HIS A 130 -20.74 -25.77 3.98
C HIS A 130 -19.86 -24.63 4.53
N PRO A 131 -18.63 -24.93 4.99
CA PRO A 131 -17.71 -23.93 5.54
C PRO A 131 -16.82 -23.27 4.47
N ASN A 132 -17.01 -23.59 3.18
CA ASN A 132 -16.17 -23.07 2.10
C ASN A 132 -16.55 -21.60 1.77
N MET A 133 -15.68 -20.67 2.15
CA MET A 133 -15.84 -19.23 1.91
C MET A 133 -15.98 -18.87 0.43
N ASN A 134 -15.23 -19.52 -0.46
CA ASN A 134 -15.30 -19.22 -1.90
C ASN A 134 -16.64 -19.64 -2.51
N GLU A 135 -17.19 -20.78 -2.07
CA GLU A 135 -18.51 -21.25 -2.49
C GLU A 135 -19.63 -20.34 -1.96
N LEU A 136 -19.51 -19.88 -0.70
CA LEU A 136 -20.46 -18.93 -0.11
C LEU A 136 -20.44 -17.58 -0.84
N ILE A 137 -19.27 -17.09 -1.21
CA ILE A 137 -19.17 -15.87 -2.01
C ILE A 137 -19.82 -16.11 -3.38
N ALA A 138 -19.47 -17.20 -4.06
CA ALA A 138 -19.98 -17.53 -5.39
C ALA A 138 -21.51 -17.68 -5.43
N SER A 139 -22.15 -18.15 -4.35
CA SER A 139 -23.61 -18.23 -4.28
C SER A 139 -24.29 -16.86 -4.18
N THR A 140 -23.58 -15.82 -3.74
CA THR A 140 -24.13 -14.45 -3.60
C THR A 140 -23.88 -13.54 -4.80
N VAL A 141 -23.19 -14.00 -5.84
CA VAL A 141 -22.80 -13.16 -7.00
C VAL A 141 -23.02 -13.88 -8.33
N CYS A 142 -23.26 -13.13 -9.42
CA CYS A 142 -23.29 -13.72 -10.77
C CYS A 142 -21.88 -14.14 -11.23
N SER A 143 -20.86 -13.35 -10.91
CA SER A 143 -19.46 -13.65 -11.23
C SER A 143 -18.51 -13.05 -10.21
N THR A 144 -17.51 -13.82 -9.79
CA THR A 144 -16.45 -13.34 -8.88
C THR A 144 -15.36 -12.51 -9.58
N TYR A 145 -15.49 -12.32 -10.90
CA TYR A 145 -14.61 -11.48 -11.73
C TYR A 145 -15.27 -10.17 -12.16
N ASN A 146 -16.57 -10.00 -11.89
CA ASN A 146 -17.29 -8.77 -12.19
C ASN A 146 -17.25 -7.83 -10.98
N GLY A 147 -16.72 -6.62 -11.18
CA GLY A 147 -16.60 -5.62 -10.11
C GLY A 147 -17.94 -5.24 -9.50
N ALA A 148 -18.96 -4.98 -10.31
CA ALA A 148 -20.29 -4.59 -9.82
C ALA A 148 -20.93 -5.70 -8.95
N CYS A 149 -20.70 -6.97 -9.28
CA CYS A 149 -21.16 -8.10 -8.46
C CYS A 149 -20.46 -8.12 -7.09
N MET A 150 -19.13 -7.96 -7.08
CA MET A 150 -18.32 -8.03 -5.87
C MET A 150 -18.43 -6.78 -4.99
N THR A 151 -18.85 -5.64 -5.54
CA THR A 151 -19.08 -4.40 -4.79
C THR A 151 -20.54 -4.19 -4.37
N GLY A 152 -21.48 -5.02 -4.85
CA GLY A 152 -22.91 -4.92 -4.51
C GLY A 152 -23.73 -3.99 -5.43
N ASN A 153 -23.17 -3.58 -6.56
CA ASN A 153 -23.81 -2.68 -7.52
C ASN A 153 -24.53 -3.41 -8.67
N CYS A 154 -24.38 -4.74 -8.78
CA CYS A 154 -25.04 -5.54 -9.80
C CYS A 154 -26.52 -5.76 -9.46
N GLN A 155 -27.42 -5.38 -10.38
CA GLN A 155 -28.87 -5.51 -10.16
C GLN A 155 -29.35 -6.98 -10.16
N GLU A 156 -28.68 -7.87 -10.90
CA GLU A 156 -29.08 -9.28 -11.00
C GLU A 156 -28.82 -10.09 -9.72
N CYS A 157 -27.69 -9.85 -9.05
CA CYS A 157 -27.33 -10.58 -7.84
C CYS A 157 -27.59 -9.81 -6.55
N LYS A 158 -28.17 -8.61 -6.61
CA LYS A 158 -28.46 -7.80 -5.41
C LYS A 158 -29.37 -8.54 -4.42
N THR A 159 -30.26 -9.39 -4.94
CA THR A 159 -31.19 -10.21 -4.15
C THR A 159 -30.61 -11.56 -3.73
N LYS A 160 -29.47 -11.98 -4.29
CA LYS A 160 -28.84 -13.26 -3.93
C LYS A 160 -28.20 -13.15 -2.55
N GLN A 161 -28.79 -13.84 -1.59
CA GLN A 161 -28.31 -13.89 -0.22
C GLN A 161 -27.99 -15.33 0.19
N ILE A 162 -27.17 -15.47 1.22
CA ILE A 162 -26.90 -16.77 1.82
C ILE A 162 -28.17 -17.21 2.54
N VAL A 163 -28.59 -18.45 2.29
CA VAL A 163 -29.70 -19.07 3.02
C VAL A 163 -29.18 -19.55 4.37
N TYR A 164 -29.84 -19.11 5.45
CA TYR A 164 -29.53 -19.49 6.81
C TYR A 164 -30.64 -20.41 7.36
N TYR A 165 -30.26 -21.53 7.96
CA TYR A 165 -31.16 -22.51 8.55
C TYR A 165 -31.09 -22.42 10.08
N THR A 166 -31.84 -21.51 10.67
CA THR A 166 -31.86 -21.30 12.13
C THR A 166 -33.04 -22.01 12.78
N ARG A 167 -32.81 -22.55 13.98
CA ARG A 167 -33.87 -23.14 14.84
C ARG A 167 -34.16 -22.26 16.05
N ASP A 168 -33.13 -21.60 16.57
CA ASP A 168 -33.18 -20.63 17.66
C ASP A 168 -32.20 -19.49 17.36
N ASP A 169 -32.74 -18.32 17.01
CA ASP A 169 -31.98 -17.13 16.66
C ASP A 169 -31.32 -16.46 17.87
N HIS A 170 -31.78 -16.78 19.08
CA HIS A 170 -31.32 -16.21 20.35
C HIS A 170 -30.27 -17.07 21.05
N GLN A 171 -29.97 -18.26 20.52
CA GLN A 171 -28.91 -19.11 21.03
C GLN A 171 -27.59 -18.32 21.13
N LEU A 172 -26.97 -18.34 22.32
CA LEU A 172 -25.67 -17.72 22.54
C LEU A 172 -24.56 -18.55 21.91
N VAL A 173 -23.69 -17.87 21.16
CA VAL A 173 -22.53 -18.45 20.49
C VAL A 173 -21.30 -17.60 20.75
N LYS A 174 -20.14 -18.26 20.73
CA LYS A 174 -18.83 -17.63 20.89
C LYS A 174 -18.00 -17.86 19.64
N TRP A 175 -17.31 -16.82 19.17
CA TRP A 175 -16.41 -16.93 18.03
C TRP A 175 -15.14 -16.12 18.24
N PRO A 176 -13.98 -16.64 17.80
CA PRO A 176 -12.75 -15.87 17.85
C PRO A 176 -12.75 -14.76 16.79
N GLN A 177 -12.09 -13.65 17.09
CA GLN A 177 -11.80 -12.60 16.12
C GLN A 177 -10.46 -11.92 16.42
N TRP A 178 -9.79 -11.44 15.37
CA TRP A 178 -8.65 -10.56 15.50
C TRP A 178 -9.12 -9.11 15.44
N ILE A 179 -8.81 -8.32 16.47
CA ILE A 179 -9.09 -6.90 16.56
C ILE A 179 -7.80 -6.08 16.67
N ARG A 180 -7.90 -4.77 16.40
CA ARG A 180 -6.86 -3.81 16.75
C ARG A 180 -7.24 -3.18 18.07
N ALA A 181 -6.46 -3.45 19.11
CA ALA A 181 -6.61 -2.84 20.43
C ALA A 181 -5.58 -1.71 20.57
N SER A 182 -6.00 -0.57 21.10
CA SER A 182 -5.13 0.56 21.43
C SER A 182 -4.84 0.55 22.92
N GLU A 183 -3.55 0.53 23.29
CA GLU A 183 -3.10 0.61 24.67
C GLU A 183 -2.20 1.84 24.84
N MET A 184 -2.38 2.58 25.93
CA MET A 184 -1.47 3.66 26.31
C MET A 184 -0.31 3.06 27.10
N ILE A 185 0.91 3.21 26.60
CA ILE A 185 2.12 2.77 27.30
C ILE A 185 2.99 3.99 27.56
N GLU A 186 3.56 4.07 28.76
CA GLU A 186 4.54 5.08 29.10
C GLU A 186 5.93 4.64 28.61
N LYS A 187 6.48 5.37 27.65
CA LYS A 187 7.86 5.19 27.18
C LYS A 187 8.63 6.48 27.44
N SER A 188 9.69 6.39 28.25
CA SER A 188 10.57 7.52 28.56
C SER A 188 9.80 8.77 29.07
N GLY A 189 8.81 8.57 29.94
CA GLY A 189 7.99 9.65 30.52
C GLY A 189 6.94 10.26 29.59
N LYS A 190 6.78 9.76 28.35
CA LYS A 190 5.71 10.16 27.42
C LYS A 190 4.70 9.02 27.27
N LYS A 191 3.41 9.37 27.35
CA LYS A 191 2.31 8.44 27.05
C LYS A 191 2.19 8.29 25.55
N VAL A 192 2.47 7.10 25.03
CA VAL A 192 2.39 6.77 23.60
C VAL A 192 1.28 5.74 23.40
N ARG A 193 0.34 6.03 22.49
CA ARG A 193 -0.70 5.08 22.06
C ARG A 193 -0.05 4.03 21.17
N ILE A 194 -0.16 2.76 21.54
CA ILE A 194 0.36 1.63 20.77
C ILE A 194 -0.82 0.77 20.34
N THR A 195 -0.96 0.58 19.03
CA THR A 195 -1.94 -0.35 18.48
C THR A 195 -1.35 -1.75 18.39
N LYS A 196 -2.02 -2.73 18.98
CA LYS A 196 -1.67 -4.15 18.93
C LYS A 196 -2.78 -4.95 18.26
N ASN A 197 -2.41 -6.00 17.52
CA ASN A 197 -3.39 -6.96 17.03
C ASN A 197 -3.60 -8.03 18.10
N VAL A 198 -4.83 -8.16 18.60
CA VAL A 198 -5.19 -9.08 19.68
C VAL A 198 -6.23 -10.06 19.15
N LYS A 199 -6.07 -11.34 19.47
CA LYS A 199 -7.08 -12.35 19.23
C LYS A 199 -7.95 -12.46 20.47
N GLU A 200 -9.21 -12.12 20.33
CA GLU A 200 -10.20 -12.20 21.39
C GLU A 200 -11.31 -13.19 21.03
N THR A 201 -12.14 -13.53 22.02
CA THR A 201 -13.36 -14.30 21.82
C THR A 201 -14.55 -13.38 22.01
N SER A 202 -15.29 -13.14 20.93
CA SER A 202 -16.57 -12.45 20.98
C SER A 202 -17.68 -13.41 21.39
N GLU A 203 -18.74 -12.85 21.95
CA GLU A 203 -19.96 -13.57 22.27
C GLU A 203 -21.20 -12.77 21.81
N GLY A 204 -22.27 -13.49 21.48
CA GLY A 204 -23.52 -12.89 21.04
C GLY A 204 -24.51 -13.95 20.60
N THR A 205 -25.70 -13.52 20.18
CA THR A 205 -26.72 -14.44 19.64
C THR A 205 -26.38 -14.90 18.22
N VAL A 206 -26.99 -15.99 17.77
CA VAL A 206 -26.91 -16.46 16.38
C VAL A 206 -27.32 -15.37 15.40
N SER A 207 -28.41 -14.65 15.69
CA SER A 207 -28.86 -13.52 14.87
C SER A 207 -27.77 -12.44 14.74
N LYS A 208 -27.11 -12.09 15.85
CA LYS A 208 -26.02 -11.10 15.82
C LYS A 208 -24.80 -11.58 15.03
N LEU A 209 -24.48 -12.87 15.12
CA LEU A 209 -23.40 -13.48 14.32
C LEU A 209 -23.72 -13.41 12.82
N ILE A 210 -24.96 -13.70 12.41
CA ILE A 210 -25.40 -13.61 11.01
C ILE A 210 -25.31 -12.17 10.49
N GLU A 211 -25.81 -11.20 11.27
CA GLU A 211 -25.71 -9.76 10.93
C GLU A 211 -24.24 -9.34 10.73
N ASN A 212 -23.37 -9.70 11.69
CA ASN A 212 -21.94 -9.41 11.61
C ASN A 212 -21.29 -10.07 10.39
N PHE A 213 -21.63 -11.33 10.11
CA PHE A 213 -21.10 -12.04 8.96
C PHE A 213 -21.55 -11.41 7.65
N ASN A 214 -22.82 -11.04 7.49
CA ASN A 214 -23.32 -10.37 6.29
C ASN A 214 -22.60 -9.04 6.04
N ARG A 215 -22.36 -8.24 7.09
CA ARG A 215 -21.58 -6.99 7.00
C ARG A 215 -20.13 -7.28 6.58
N THR A 216 -19.49 -8.26 7.21
CA THR A 216 -18.12 -8.66 6.84
C THR A 216 -18.04 -9.24 5.43
N LEU A 217 -19.07 -9.93 4.97
CA LEU A 217 -19.12 -10.52 3.63
C LEU A 217 -19.08 -9.45 2.54
N VAL A 218 -19.75 -8.31 2.73
CA VAL A 218 -19.69 -7.19 1.79
C VAL A 218 -18.26 -6.69 1.63
N GLU A 219 -17.56 -6.44 2.73
CA GLU A 219 -16.17 -5.97 2.70
C GLU A 219 -15.18 -7.03 2.20
N LEU A 220 -15.40 -8.29 2.56
CA LEU A 220 -14.62 -9.42 2.08
C LEU A 220 -14.71 -9.57 0.55
N LYS A 221 -15.91 -9.41 -0.03
CA LYS A 221 -16.09 -9.48 -1.49
C LYS A 221 -15.30 -8.37 -2.20
N LYS A 222 -15.43 -7.13 -1.73
CA LYS A 222 -14.64 -6.00 -2.27
C LYS A 222 -13.14 -6.29 -2.17
N HIS A 223 -12.68 -6.73 -1.01
CA HIS A 223 -11.28 -7.05 -0.74
C HIS A 223 -10.73 -8.15 -1.66
N ILE A 224 -11.45 -9.27 -1.83
CA ILE A 224 -11.08 -10.35 -2.75
C ILE A 224 -11.02 -9.87 -4.20
N TYR A 225 -11.98 -9.05 -4.62
CA TYR A 225 -11.97 -8.49 -5.96
C TYR A 225 -10.74 -7.61 -6.19
N LYS A 226 -10.42 -6.72 -5.25
CA LYS A 226 -9.22 -5.87 -5.31
C LYS A 226 -7.94 -6.71 -5.44
N ILE A 227 -7.76 -7.75 -4.61
CA ILE A 227 -6.62 -8.68 -4.72
C ILE A 227 -6.49 -9.22 -6.14
N LYS A 228 -7.59 -9.78 -6.68
CA LYS A 228 -7.57 -10.38 -8.03
C LYS A 228 -7.16 -9.37 -9.10
N ILE A 229 -7.70 -8.16 -9.07
CA ILE A 229 -7.39 -7.12 -10.05
C ILE A 229 -5.93 -6.65 -9.91
N GLN A 230 -5.44 -6.44 -8.69
CA GLN A 230 -4.05 -6.04 -8.46
C GLN A 230 -3.04 -7.08 -8.95
N TYR A 231 -3.26 -8.36 -8.64
CA TYR A 231 -2.41 -9.44 -9.13
C TYR A 231 -2.52 -9.67 -10.64
N LYS A 232 -3.70 -9.46 -11.23
CA LYS A 232 -3.89 -9.49 -12.68
C LYS A 232 -3.09 -8.38 -13.36
N SER A 233 -3.14 -7.17 -12.80
CA SER A 233 -2.39 -6.01 -13.29
C SER A 233 -0.87 -6.18 -13.13
N TYR A 234 -0.42 -6.74 -12.00
CA TYR A 234 0.99 -7.10 -11.78
C TYR A 234 1.50 -8.10 -12.82
N ARG A 235 0.76 -9.18 -13.07
CA ARG A 235 1.09 -10.15 -14.14
C ARG A 235 1.12 -9.49 -15.51
N ALA A 236 0.10 -8.70 -15.85
CA ALA A 236 0.04 -8.00 -17.14
C ALA A 236 1.23 -7.03 -17.34
N ALA A 237 1.72 -6.40 -16.27
CA ALA A 237 2.90 -5.53 -16.32
C ALA A 237 4.17 -6.30 -16.70
N ILE A 238 4.35 -7.50 -16.15
CA ILE A 238 5.53 -8.37 -16.39
C ILE A 238 5.40 -9.13 -17.72
N ASP A 239 4.26 -9.78 -17.95
CA ASP A 239 4.06 -10.67 -19.12
C ASP A 239 4.12 -9.90 -20.44
N ASN A 240 3.67 -8.64 -20.44
CA ASN A 240 3.67 -7.77 -21.62
C ASN A 240 4.74 -6.66 -21.52
N LEU A 241 5.82 -6.89 -20.77
CA LEU A 241 6.91 -5.93 -20.62
C LEU A 241 7.54 -5.59 -21.97
N LYS A 242 7.77 -4.29 -22.22
CA LYS A 242 8.48 -3.80 -23.41
C LYS A 242 9.97 -3.61 -23.12
N ASN A 243 10.76 -3.43 -24.18
CA ASN A 243 12.21 -3.22 -24.06
C ASN A 243 12.56 -1.86 -23.44
N ASP A 244 11.73 -0.83 -23.62
CA ASP A 244 11.89 0.50 -23.05
C ASP A 244 11.26 0.66 -21.65
N GLU A 245 10.79 -0.44 -21.06
CA GLU A 245 10.11 -0.48 -19.77
C GLU A 245 10.89 -1.32 -18.75
N VAL A 246 10.79 -0.93 -17.46
CA VAL A 246 11.26 -1.74 -16.33
C VAL A 246 10.14 -1.90 -15.30
N VAL A 247 10.02 -3.09 -14.72
CA VAL A 247 9.14 -3.34 -13.56
C VAL A 247 9.99 -3.58 -12.32
N LEU A 248 9.69 -2.84 -11.26
CA LEU A 248 10.33 -2.94 -9.94
C LEU A 248 9.31 -3.37 -8.90
N HIS A 249 9.49 -4.56 -8.33
CA HIS A 249 8.74 -5.01 -7.17
C HIS A 249 9.62 -4.81 -5.92
N VAL A 250 9.23 -3.90 -5.03
CA VAL A 250 10.01 -3.49 -3.86
C VAL A 250 9.25 -3.69 -2.54
N ASP A 251 9.97 -4.07 -1.50
CA ASP A 251 9.47 -4.15 -0.13
C ASP A 251 10.61 -4.06 0.90
N PHE A 252 10.29 -3.67 2.13
CA PHE A 252 11.20 -3.79 3.26
C PHE A 252 11.12 -5.19 3.87
N SER A 253 12.27 -5.87 3.94
CA SER A 253 12.36 -7.08 4.75
C SER A 253 12.50 -6.72 6.22
N GLU A 254 12.01 -7.59 7.11
CA GLU A 254 12.26 -7.44 8.55
C GLU A 254 13.75 -7.20 8.84
N ASN A 255 14.04 -6.24 9.72
CA ASN A 255 15.40 -5.87 10.08
C ASN A 255 16.23 -7.07 10.51
N TYR A 256 17.49 -7.08 10.09
CA TYR A 256 18.45 -8.06 10.56
C TYR A 256 19.06 -7.60 11.88
N ASN A 257 18.87 -8.37 12.94
CA ASN A 257 19.64 -8.19 14.17
C ASN A 257 21.06 -8.71 13.93
N CYS A 258 22.04 -7.80 14.09
CA CYS A 258 23.47 -8.10 14.10
C CYS A 258 23.79 -9.20 15.11
N LYS A 259 24.81 -10.00 14.80
CA LYS A 259 25.24 -11.14 15.62
C LYS A 259 26.74 -11.30 15.51
N HIS A 260 27.33 -11.78 16.61
CA HIS A 260 28.72 -12.21 16.66
C HIS A 260 28.78 -13.74 16.68
N PHE A 261 29.91 -14.30 16.25
CA PHE A 261 30.16 -15.74 16.36
C PHE A 261 30.16 -16.17 17.83
N GLU A 262 30.77 -15.36 18.69
CA GLU A 262 30.80 -15.54 20.14
C GLU A 262 30.16 -14.32 20.82
N GLU A 263 29.13 -14.56 21.64
CA GLU A 263 28.42 -13.51 22.37
C GLU A 263 28.44 -13.79 23.87
N VAL A 264 28.81 -12.79 24.67
CA VAL A 264 28.65 -12.83 26.13
C VAL A 264 27.16 -12.85 26.51
N GLN A 265 26.82 -13.47 27.63
CA GLN A 265 25.42 -13.63 28.07
C GLN A 265 24.66 -12.30 28.16
N SER A 266 25.32 -11.20 28.55
CA SER A 266 24.72 -9.86 28.60
C SER A 266 24.32 -9.32 27.22
N HIS A 267 25.02 -9.72 26.15
CA HIS A 267 24.72 -9.31 24.77
C HIS A 267 23.49 -10.03 24.18
N HIS A 268 23.13 -11.20 24.74
CA HIS A 268 21.98 -11.99 24.31
C HIS A 268 20.63 -11.30 24.62
N PHE A 269 20.58 -10.43 25.63
CA PHE A 269 19.38 -9.68 26.01
C PHE A 269 19.19 -8.42 25.13
N GLY A 270 18.79 -8.63 23.87
CA GLY A 270 18.00 -7.75 22.97
C GLY A 270 18.38 -6.26 22.78
N GLY A 271 18.60 -5.48 23.83
CA GLY A 271 18.76 -4.02 23.80
C GLY A 271 20.09 -3.53 23.23
N SER A 272 21.11 -4.38 23.12
CA SER A 272 22.44 -4.00 22.63
C SER A 272 22.69 -4.35 21.15
N ARG A 273 21.76 -5.07 20.49
CA ARG A 273 21.97 -5.53 19.11
C ARG A 273 21.65 -4.42 18.12
N LYS A 274 22.65 -3.99 17.34
CA LYS A 274 22.43 -3.16 16.16
C LYS A 274 21.52 -3.89 15.19
N GLN A 275 20.70 -3.10 14.50
CA GLN A 275 19.78 -3.59 13.49
C GLN A 275 20.19 -3.05 12.12
N ILE A 276 19.95 -3.85 11.08
CA ILE A 276 20.23 -3.48 9.70
C ILE A 276 18.92 -3.54 8.93
N THR A 277 18.61 -2.45 8.24
CA THR A 277 17.45 -2.36 7.34
C THR A 277 17.82 -2.91 5.97
N LEU A 278 16.92 -3.73 5.43
CA LEU A 278 17.05 -4.34 4.12
C LEU A 278 15.85 -3.95 3.26
N HIS A 279 16.07 -3.01 2.35
CA HIS A 279 15.08 -2.71 1.31
C HIS A 279 15.39 -3.58 0.09
N THR A 280 14.47 -4.49 -0.21
CA THR A 280 14.66 -5.59 -1.15
C THR A 280 13.78 -5.43 -2.36
N GLY A 281 14.24 -5.93 -3.50
CA GLY A 281 13.40 -5.90 -4.68
C GLY A 281 13.82 -6.85 -5.79
N VAL A 282 12.93 -6.96 -6.76
CA VAL A 282 13.13 -7.69 -8.00
C VAL A 282 12.84 -6.76 -9.16
N MET A 283 13.78 -6.73 -10.10
CA MET A 283 13.74 -5.96 -11.33
C MET A 283 13.48 -6.91 -12.50
N TYR A 284 12.51 -6.56 -13.33
CA TYR A 284 12.22 -7.22 -14.59
C TYR A 284 12.57 -6.27 -15.74
N THR A 285 13.45 -6.72 -16.63
CA THR A 285 13.82 -6.03 -17.87
C THR A 285 13.62 -6.98 -19.05
N LYS A 286 13.51 -6.44 -20.27
CA LYS A 286 13.38 -7.26 -21.48
C LYS A 286 14.42 -6.83 -22.51
N ASN A 287 15.31 -7.75 -22.87
CA ASN A 287 16.26 -7.49 -23.95
C ASN A 287 15.55 -7.61 -25.30
N GLU A 288 16.10 -6.93 -26.31
CA GLU A 288 15.60 -7.00 -27.67
C GLU A 288 15.71 -8.44 -28.21
N GLY A 289 14.62 -8.96 -28.78
CA GLY A 289 14.55 -10.33 -29.31
C GLY A 289 14.32 -11.45 -28.28
N GLU A 290 14.26 -11.16 -26.98
CA GLU A 290 13.89 -12.16 -25.95
C GLU A 290 12.38 -12.18 -25.70
N ASP A 291 11.76 -13.36 -25.67
CA ASP A 291 10.33 -13.50 -25.36
C ASP A 291 10.01 -13.29 -23.88
N LYS A 292 10.94 -13.65 -22.99
CA LYS A 292 10.74 -13.65 -21.54
C LYS A 292 11.55 -12.53 -20.86
N PRO A 293 11.00 -11.87 -19.83
CA PRO A 293 11.76 -10.90 -19.05
C PRO A 293 12.95 -11.54 -18.33
N THR A 294 14.09 -10.84 -18.34
CA THR A 294 15.22 -11.11 -17.46
C THR A 294 14.89 -10.61 -16.05
N VAL A 295 15.19 -11.45 -15.05
CA VAL A 295 14.87 -11.18 -13.64
C VAL A 295 16.14 -10.99 -12.85
N THR A 296 16.28 -9.83 -12.21
CA THR A 296 17.43 -9.50 -11.36
C THR A 296 16.96 -9.12 -9.96
N SER A 297 17.50 -9.77 -8.93
CA SER A 297 17.24 -9.39 -7.54
C SER A 297 18.24 -8.34 -7.06
N PHE A 298 17.76 -7.39 -6.25
CA PHE A 298 18.61 -6.39 -5.60
C PHE A 298 18.23 -6.20 -4.13
N CYS A 299 19.16 -5.66 -3.35
CA CYS A 299 18.94 -5.26 -1.98
C CYS A 299 19.82 -4.05 -1.65
N THR A 300 19.22 -3.02 -1.08
CA THR A 300 19.95 -1.91 -0.49
C THR A 300 19.95 -2.07 1.03
N ILE A 301 21.12 -1.85 1.63
CA ILE A 301 21.43 -2.16 3.02
C ILE A 301 21.76 -0.86 3.75
N SER A 302 21.16 -0.61 4.91
CA SER A 302 21.49 0.55 5.73
C SER A 302 21.52 0.21 7.22
N GLY A 303 22.36 0.92 7.97
CA GLY A 303 22.31 0.95 9.43
C GLY A 303 21.17 1.83 9.96
N ASN A 304 20.51 2.62 9.10
CA ASN A 304 19.36 3.42 9.46
C ASN A 304 18.07 2.60 9.50
N ASN A 305 17.29 2.72 10.56
CA ASN A 305 16.05 1.95 10.78
C ASN A 305 14.77 2.64 10.29
N SER A 306 14.88 3.81 9.66
CA SER A 306 13.73 4.53 9.13
C SER A 306 13.19 3.86 7.86
N HIS A 307 11.87 3.76 7.77
CA HIS A 307 11.14 3.23 6.61
C HIS A 307 10.25 4.29 5.95
N ASN A 308 10.43 5.57 6.30
CA ASN A 308 9.65 6.66 5.75
C ASN A 308 9.99 6.90 4.25
N PRO A 309 9.25 7.77 3.53
CA PRO A 309 9.50 8.01 2.11
C PRO A 309 10.92 8.53 1.85
N VAL A 310 11.48 9.37 2.72
CA VAL A 310 12.86 9.85 2.58
C VAL A 310 13.84 8.67 2.50
N SER A 311 13.73 7.72 3.43
CA SER A 311 14.54 6.50 3.42
C SER A 311 14.25 5.64 2.20
N ILE A 312 13.00 5.49 1.78
CA ILE A 312 12.64 4.74 0.56
C ILE A 312 13.38 5.30 -0.65
N TRP A 313 13.38 6.63 -0.83
CA TRP A 313 14.01 7.26 -1.98
C TRP A 313 15.54 7.24 -1.93
N ALA A 314 16.14 7.31 -0.74
CA ALA A 314 17.56 7.05 -0.57
C ALA A 314 17.93 5.60 -0.94
N HIS A 315 17.09 4.63 -0.53
CA HIS A 315 17.26 3.23 -0.91
C HIS A 315 17.03 2.96 -2.41
N LEU A 316 16.10 3.68 -3.05
CA LEU A 316 15.84 3.54 -4.47
C LEU A 316 16.89 4.22 -5.35
N HIS A 317 17.53 5.29 -4.87
CA HIS A 317 18.51 6.06 -5.64
C HIS A 317 19.59 5.20 -6.32
N PRO A 318 20.39 4.39 -5.61
CA PRO A 318 21.44 3.60 -6.26
C PRO A 318 20.88 2.54 -7.23
N VAL A 319 19.66 2.04 -6.98
CA VAL A 319 18.98 1.07 -7.87
C VAL A 319 18.57 1.75 -9.17
N ILE A 320 17.88 2.90 -9.08
CA ILE A 320 17.40 3.63 -10.26
C ILE A 320 18.56 4.20 -11.08
N SER A 321 19.59 4.72 -10.40
CA SER A 321 20.82 5.18 -11.06
C SER A 321 21.52 4.05 -11.82
N ALA A 322 21.61 2.85 -11.23
CA ALA A 322 22.16 1.68 -11.91
C ALA A 322 21.30 1.25 -13.12
N ILE A 323 19.96 1.35 -13.03
CA ILE A 323 19.08 1.07 -14.17
C ILE A 323 19.38 2.02 -15.34
N LYS A 324 19.53 3.31 -15.07
CA LYS A 324 19.82 4.31 -16.11
C LYS A 324 21.21 4.15 -16.72
N ALA A 325 22.19 3.72 -15.93
CA ALA A 325 23.53 3.41 -16.42
C ALA A 325 23.57 2.13 -17.26
N ASP A 326 22.94 1.05 -16.78
CA ASP A 326 22.96 -0.27 -17.43
C ASP A 326 22.02 -0.33 -18.65
N TYR A 327 20.90 0.40 -18.60
CA TYR A 327 19.81 0.35 -19.59
C TYR A 327 19.35 1.77 -19.99
N PRO A 328 20.18 2.54 -20.71
CA PRO A 328 19.87 3.93 -21.06
C PRO A 328 18.64 4.10 -21.95
N HIS A 329 18.24 3.05 -22.67
CA HIS A 329 17.04 3.02 -23.50
C HIS A 329 15.73 2.89 -22.71
N ILE A 330 15.79 2.59 -21.41
CA ILE A 330 14.58 2.47 -20.58
C ILE A 330 14.06 3.87 -20.26
N THR A 331 12.82 4.11 -20.67
CA THR A 331 12.15 5.40 -20.60
C THR A 331 10.99 5.38 -19.60
N THR A 332 10.48 4.19 -19.28
CA THR A 332 9.29 3.98 -18.43
C THR A 332 9.58 3.04 -17.26
N VAL A 333 9.10 3.40 -16.07
CA VAL A 333 9.24 2.57 -14.85
C VAL A 333 7.90 2.25 -14.20
N HIS A 334 7.72 0.98 -13.83
CA HIS A 334 6.54 0.47 -13.14
C HIS A 334 6.90 -0.08 -11.76
N PHE A 335 6.56 0.64 -10.71
CA PHE A 335 6.73 0.18 -9.33
C PHE A 335 5.54 -0.66 -8.86
N PHE A 336 5.83 -1.68 -8.08
CA PHE A 336 4.89 -2.49 -7.30
C PHE A 336 5.42 -2.62 -5.86
N SER A 337 4.57 -2.32 -4.88
CA SER A 337 4.90 -2.44 -3.46
C SER A 337 3.67 -2.79 -2.63
N ASP A 338 3.85 -3.13 -1.35
CA ASP A 338 2.76 -3.04 -0.39
C ASP A 338 2.37 -1.55 -0.18
N GLY A 339 1.24 -1.30 0.46
CA GLY A 339 0.66 0.02 0.63
C GLY A 339 0.48 0.54 2.07
N PRO A 340 1.38 0.30 3.04
CA PRO A 340 1.24 0.92 4.35
C PRO A 340 1.41 2.44 4.26
N ALA A 341 0.54 3.18 4.95
CA ALA A 341 0.52 4.65 4.95
C ALA A 341 1.78 5.27 5.58
N THR A 342 2.50 4.52 6.42
CA THR A 342 3.77 4.96 7.02
C THR A 342 4.96 4.88 6.07
N GLN A 343 4.82 4.20 4.93
CA GLN A 343 5.90 3.96 3.96
C GLN A 343 5.46 4.40 2.55
N TYR A 344 5.01 3.49 1.69
CA TYR A 344 4.82 3.73 0.26
C TYR A 344 3.53 4.49 -0.10
N ARG A 345 2.44 4.34 0.66
CA ARG A 345 1.13 4.88 0.27
C ARG A 345 0.81 6.17 1.02
N GLN A 346 1.54 7.25 0.69
CA GLN A 346 1.37 8.56 1.35
C GLN A 346 1.81 9.75 0.48
N LYS A 347 1.39 10.95 0.90
CA LYS A 347 1.57 12.22 0.17
C LYS A 347 3.02 12.52 -0.23
N LEU A 348 3.98 12.28 0.65
CA LEU A 348 5.39 12.57 0.35
C LEU A 348 5.95 11.62 -0.71
N ASN A 349 5.57 10.33 -0.66
CA ASN A 349 5.95 9.40 -1.71
C ASN A 349 5.32 9.80 -3.05
N PHE A 350 4.04 10.21 -3.06
CA PHE A 350 3.37 10.68 -4.27
C PHE A 350 4.06 11.90 -4.91
N HIS A 351 4.50 12.86 -4.09
CA HIS A 351 5.31 13.97 -4.58
C HIS A 351 6.60 13.50 -5.24
N PHE A 352 7.38 12.64 -4.56
CA PHE A 352 8.63 12.17 -5.14
C PHE A 352 8.44 11.34 -6.42
N ILE A 353 7.33 10.61 -6.56
CA ILE A 353 6.99 9.87 -7.78
C ILE A 353 6.85 10.84 -8.98
N CYS A 354 6.10 11.93 -8.85
CA CYS A 354 5.89 12.87 -9.96
C CYS A 354 7.02 13.89 -10.13
N SER A 355 7.91 14.07 -9.15
CA SER A 355 9.04 15.01 -9.25
C SER A 355 10.36 14.31 -9.58
N LYS A 356 10.87 13.46 -8.68
CA LYS A 356 12.22 12.88 -8.77
C LYS A 356 12.40 11.95 -9.97
N ILE A 357 11.40 11.14 -10.32
CA ILE A 357 11.49 10.21 -11.47
C ILE A 357 11.83 10.93 -12.77
N PHE A 358 11.30 12.14 -12.94
CA PHE A 358 11.51 12.96 -14.12
C PHE A 358 12.78 13.80 -13.99
N LYS A 359 12.91 14.54 -12.89
CA LYS A 359 13.98 15.53 -12.68
C LYS A 359 15.35 14.90 -12.41
N ASP A 360 15.39 13.86 -11.58
CA ASP A 360 16.65 13.28 -11.09
C ASP A 360 17.09 12.07 -11.95
N TYR A 361 16.14 11.40 -12.61
CA TYR A 361 16.40 10.13 -13.31
C TYR A 361 15.98 10.09 -14.78
N ASN A 362 15.40 11.17 -15.32
CA ASN A 362 15.07 11.30 -16.75
C ASN A 362 14.21 10.14 -17.30
N PHE A 363 13.26 9.63 -16.51
CA PHE A 363 12.16 8.84 -17.09
C PHE A 363 11.09 9.78 -17.63
N ILE A 364 10.35 9.31 -18.63
CA ILE A 364 9.24 10.07 -19.23
C ILE A 364 7.88 9.61 -18.71
N ARG A 365 7.82 8.46 -18.04
CA ARG A 365 6.57 7.82 -17.64
C ARG A 365 6.79 6.98 -16.39
N VAL A 366 5.85 7.05 -15.46
CA VAL A 366 5.88 6.25 -14.24
C VAL A 366 4.50 5.73 -13.85
N THR A 367 4.48 4.52 -13.32
CA THR A 367 3.33 4.01 -12.55
C THR A 367 3.84 3.48 -11.22
N TRP A 368 3.10 3.70 -10.15
CA TRP A 368 3.29 3.02 -8.87
C TRP A 368 2.00 2.32 -8.48
N ASN A 369 2.09 1.02 -8.22
CA ASN A 369 0.96 0.15 -7.98
C ASN A 369 1.09 -0.45 -6.58
N PHE A 370 0.01 -0.43 -5.82
CA PHE A 370 -0.03 -0.96 -4.47
C PHE A 370 -0.79 -2.28 -4.45
N PHE A 371 -0.28 -3.30 -3.79
CA PHE A 371 -1.07 -4.49 -3.50
C PHE A 371 -2.16 -4.20 -2.47
N GLU A 372 -3.18 -5.05 -2.45
CA GLU A 372 -4.24 -4.98 -1.43
C GLU A 372 -3.67 -5.36 -0.07
N ALA A 373 -4.09 -4.64 0.98
CA ALA A 373 -3.53 -4.78 2.33
C ALA A 373 -3.52 -6.24 2.84
N GLY A 374 -2.36 -6.68 3.32
CA GLY A 374 -2.15 -8.04 3.81
C GLY A 374 -1.92 -9.10 2.72
N HIS A 375 -1.82 -8.68 1.45
CA HIS A 375 -1.57 -9.55 0.29
C HIS A 375 -0.44 -9.05 -0.61
N GLY A 376 0.43 -8.16 -0.12
CA GLY A 376 1.60 -7.66 -0.86
C GLY A 376 2.84 -8.55 -0.80
N LYS A 377 2.77 -9.73 -0.15
CA LYS A 377 3.90 -10.64 -0.05
C LYS A 377 4.29 -11.20 -1.41
N GLY A 378 5.58 -11.25 -1.71
CA GLY A 378 6.01 -11.65 -3.03
C GLY A 378 7.51 -11.96 -3.15
N THR A 379 8.03 -11.80 -4.35
CA THR A 379 9.41 -12.18 -4.69
C THR A 379 10.47 -11.39 -3.93
N ALA A 380 10.16 -10.14 -3.54
CA ALA A 380 11.06 -9.29 -2.74
C ALA A 380 11.37 -9.89 -1.35
N ASP A 381 10.36 -10.45 -0.66
CA ASP A 381 10.52 -11.10 0.65
C ASP A 381 11.59 -12.22 0.63
N GLY A 382 11.61 -13.00 -0.46
CA GLY A 382 12.54 -14.11 -0.64
C GLY A 382 14.00 -13.66 -0.70
N VAL A 383 14.26 -12.47 -1.24
CA VAL A 383 15.61 -11.86 -1.30
C VAL A 383 16.12 -11.58 0.10
N GLY A 384 15.30 -10.90 0.91
CA GLY A 384 15.64 -10.61 2.30
C GLY A 384 15.85 -11.87 3.13
N GLY A 385 14.96 -12.86 2.99
CA GLY A 385 15.11 -14.16 3.65
C GLY A 385 16.40 -14.90 3.29
N TYR A 386 16.81 -14.84 2.02
CA TYR A 386 18.07 -15.40 1.54
C TYR A 386 19.29 -14.70 2.15
N LEU A 387 19.40 -13.37 2.02
CA LEU A 387 20.55 -12.60 2.51
C LEU A 387 20.72 -12.76 4.02
N LYS A 388 19.61 -12.66 4.77
CA LYS A 388 19.63 -12.81 6.23
C LYS A 388 20.04 -14.21 6.69
N ARG A 389 19.76 -15.25 5.90
CA ARG A 389 20.20 -16.61 6.18
C ARG A 389 21.67 -16.79 5.84
N THR A 390 22.12 -16.27 4.70
CA THR A 390 23.55 -16.32 4.33
C THR A 390 24.40 -15.59 5.37
N ALA A 391 23.93 -14.45 5.89
CA ALA A 391 24.55 -13.75 7.01
C ALA A 391 24.61 -14.63 8.27
N ASP A 392 23.49 -15.23 8.70
CA ASP A 392 23.48 -16.14 9.86
C ASP A 392 24.40 -17.37 9.66
N GLU A 393 24.47 -17.91 8.45
CA GLU A 393 25.38 -19.02 8.10
C GLU A 393 26.84 -18.59 8.26
N LYS A 394 27.19 -17.35 7.87
CA LYS A 394 28.54 -16.82 8.06
C LYS A 394 28.89 -16.58 9.52
N VAL A 395 27.93 -16.06 10.28
CA VAL A 395 28.10 -15.92 11.73
C VAL A 395 28.39 -17.26 12.38
N ALA A 396 27.62 -18.29 12.04
CA ALA A 396 27.81 -19.64 12.56
C ALA A 396 29.16 -20.30 12.18
N THR A 397 29.88 -19.75 11.20
CA THR A 397 31.18 -20.27 10.74
C THR A 397 32.39 -19.46 11.24
N GLY A 398 32.22 -18.59 12.24
CA GLY A 398 33.35 -17.86 12.84
C GLY A 398 33.43 -16.38 12.51
N LEU A 399 32.46 -15.80 11.79
CA LEU A 399 32.50 -14.38 11.41
C LEU A 399 31.57 -13.52 12.28
N ASP A 400 31.96 -12.28 12.49
CA ASP A 400 31.11 -11.30 13.15
C ASP A 400 30.40 -10.40 12.13
N ILE A 401 29.13 -10.10 12.38
CA ILE A 401 28.34 -9.14 11.61
C ILE A 401 27.79 -8.11 12.59
N SER A 402 28.59 -7.08 12.85
CA SER A 402 28.33 -6.01 13.80
C SER A 402 27.47 -4.87 13.25
N ASP A 403 27.51 -4.63 11.94
CA ASP A 403 26.92 -3.46 11.29
C ASP A 403 26.60 -3.69 9.80
N ALA A 404 25.98 -2.68 9.19
CA ALA A 404 25.56 -2.68 7.79
C ALA A 404 26.72 -2.79 6.79
N GLU A 405 27.86 -2.17 7.08
CA GLU A 405 29.05 -2.20 6.22
C GLU A 405 29.63 -3.61 6.17
N THR A 406 29.83 -4.22 7.34
CA THR A 406 30.32 -5.60 7.48
C THR A 406 29.37 -6.58 6.79
N PHE A 407 28.05 -6.43 7.02
CA PHE A 407 27.02 -7.23 6.34
C PHE A 407 27.12 -7.10 4.81
N PHE A 408 27.26 -5.87 4.30
CA PHE A 408 27.38 -5.59 2.87
C PHE A 408 28.64 -6.23 2.27
N HIS A 409 29.82 -6.01 2.85
CA HIS A 409 31.08 -6.51 2.33
C HIS A 409 31.13 -8.04 2.30
N ILE A 410 30.67 -8.71 3.36
CA ILE A 410 30.60 -10.17 3.42
C ILE A 410 29.67 -10.71 2.32
N LEU A 411 28.46 -10.16 2.20
CA LEU A 411 27.47 -10.72 1.27
C LEU A 411 27.73 -10.34 -0.19
N LYS A 412 28.38 -9.21 -0.47
CA LYS A 412 28.68 -8.76 -1.84
C LYS A 412 29.54 -9.76 -2.61
N GLN A 413 30.44 -10.47 -1.92
CA GLN A 413 31.31 -11.46 -2.53
C GLN A 413 30.62 -12.82 -2.78
N LEU A 414 29.49 -13.07 -2.13
CA LEU A 414 28.88 -14.40 -2.04
C LEU A 414 27.54 -14.50 -2.77
N SER A 415 26.86 -13.36 -2.93
CA SER A 415 25.50 -13.28 -3.43
C SER A 415 25.46 -12.89 -4.90
N LYS A 416 24.51 -13.48 -5.64
CA LYS A 416 24.13 -13.01 -6.98
C LYS A 416 23.16 -11.82 -6.95
N VAL A 417 22.66 -11.45 -5.77
CA VAL A 417 21.79 -10.29 -5.57
C VAL A 417 22.65 -9.03 -5.70
N ARG A 418 22.19 -8.04 -6.48
CA ARG A 418 22.86 -6.74 -6.56
C ARG A 418 22.73 -6.02 -5.23
N LEU A 419 23.85 -5.77 -4.55
CA LEU A 419 23.86 -5.11 -3.24
C LEU A 419 24.34 -3.67 -3.36
N TYR A 420 23.70 -2.79 -2.61
CA TYR A 420 24.11 -1.39 -2.43
C TYR A 420 24.11 -1.04 -0.94
N LEU A 421 25.09 -0.26 -0.51
CA LEU A 421 25.13 0.30 0.83
C LEU A 421 24.53 1.70 0.78
N VAL A 422 23.69 2.04 1.77
CA VAL A 422 23.06 3.35 1.91
C VAL A 422 23.37 3.91 3.29
N THR A 423 23.99 5.08 3.30
CA THR A 423 24.48 5.80 4.47
C THR A 423 23.45 6.77 5.02
N ASP A 424 23.61 7.18 6.29
CA ASP A 424 22.76 8.22 6.88
C ASP A 424 22.88 9.57 6.14
N SER A 425 24.05 9.87 5.57
CA SER A 425 24.26 11.09 4.79
C SER A 425 23.38 11.12 3.54
N GLU A 426 23.24 10.00 2.83
CA GLU A 426 22.38 9.89 1.66
C GLU A 426 20.91 10.06 2.01
N ILE A 427 20.46 9.48 3.14
CA ILE A 427 19.09 9.66 3.65
C ILE A 427 18.85 11.13 3.99
N HIS A 428 19.78 11.77 4.69
CA HIS A 428 19.69 13.17 5.06
C HIS A 428 19.71 14.12 3.85
N ASN A 429 20.42 13.76 2.78
CA ASN A 429 20.40 14.52 1.53
C ASN A 429 19.03 14.48 0.85
N VAL A 430 18.33 13.35 0.90
CA VAL A 430 16.93 13.27 0.42
C VAL A 430 16.01 14.09 1.31
N GLU A 431 16.22 14.08 2.63
CA GLU A 431 15.42 14.83 3.60
C GLU A 431 15.41 16.34 3.30
N LYS A 432 16.57 16.89 2.90
CA LYS A 432 16.70 18.29 2.49
C LYS A 432 15.86 18.68 1.28
N THR A 433 15.43 17.69 0.47
CA THR A 433 14.59 17.91 -0.72
C THR A 433 13.10 17.85 -0.44
N VAL A 434 12.69 17.62 0.81
CA VAL A 434 11.28 17.50 1.19
C VAL A 434 10.58 18.88 1.12
N PRO A 435 9.51 19.03 0.32
CA PRO A 435 8.74 20.27 0.31
C PRO A 435 7.91 20.42 1.59
N LYS A 436 7.76 21.67 2.06
CA LYS A 436 7.03 22.01 3.29
C LYS A 436 5.50 21.92 3.13
N ASN A 437 4.99 22.24 1.94
CA ASN A 437 3.55 22.42 1.68
C ASN A 437 2.99 21.27 0.83
N LEU A 438 2.84 20.09 1.44
CA LEU A 438 2.26 18.91 0.78
C LEU A 438 0.79 18.73 1.13
N VAL A 439 -0.05 18.71 0.09
CA VAL A 439 -1.50 18.46 0.19
C VAL A 439 -1.73 16.96 0.31
N PRO A 440 -2.35 16.44 1.39
CA PRO A 440 -2.73 15.03 1.45
C PRO A 440 -3.79 14.66 0.41
N LEU A 441 -3.69 13.46 -0.16
CA LEU A 441 -4.74 12.93 -1.03
C LEU A 441 -5.87 12.31 -0.19
N GLN A 442 -7.07 12.87 -0.25
CA GLN A 442 -8.23 12.30 0.43
C GLN A 442 -8.52 10.88 -0.10
N GLY A 443 -8.82 9.94 0.80
CA GLY A 443 -9.07 8.55 0.42
C GLY A 443 -7.83 7.78 -0.05
N THR A 444 -6.62 8.20 0.33
CA THR A 444 -5.34 7.54 -0.02
C THR A 444 -5.39 6.01 0.13
N MET A 445 -6.03 5.48 1.17
CA MET A 445 -6.11 4.03 1.40
C MET A 445 -6.96 3.27 0.36
N GLN A 446 -7.77 3.95 -0.44
CA GLN A 446 -8.54 3.35 -1.54
C GLN A 446 -7.73 3.25 -2.84
N VAL A 447 -6.69 4.08 -2.96
CA VAL A 447 -5.85 4.19 -4.15
C VAL A 447 -4.94 2.98 -4.27
N HIS A 448 -4.94 2.36 -5.45
CA HIS A 448 -4.09 1.22 -5.77
C HIS A 448 -3.16 1.47 -6.96
N GLN A 449 -3.39 2.54 -7.71
CA GLN A 449 -2.45 2.98 -8.74
C GLN A 449 -2.35 4.49 -8.74
N VAL A 450 -1.12 4.98 -8.75
CA VAL A 450 -0.77 6.34 -9.15
C VAL A 450 0.12 6.28 -10.38
N PHE A 451 -0.02 7.21 -11.31
CA PHE A 451 0.72 7.21 -12.56
C PHE A 451 0.75 8.60 -13.18
N THR A 452 1.76 8.86 -14.00
CA THR A 452 1.84 10.10 -14.77
C THR A 452 2.89 9.98 -15.87
N ASP A 453 2.67 10.73 -16.95
CA ASP A 453 3.63 11.05 -18.00
C ASP A 453 3.90 12.56 -18.10
N ILE A 454 3.42 13.31 -17.09
CA ILE A 454 3.60 14.75 -16.95
C ILE A 454 4.32 15.02 -15.62
N PRO A 455 5.48 15.70 -15.64
CA PRO A 455 6.19 16.07 -14.42
C PRO A 455 5.31 16.90 -13.47
N ASP A 456 5.46 16.68 -12.17
CA ASP A 456 4.77 17.38 -11.07
C ASP A 456 3.23 17.25 -11.03
N GLU A 457 2.60 16.54 -11.97
CA GLU A 457 1.19 16.13 -11.92
C GLU A 457 1.09 14.61 -11.66
N LEU A 458 0.08 14.19 -10.90
CA LEU A 458 -0.20 12.77 -10.66
C LEU A 458 -1.64 12.44 -11.04
N GLN A 459 -1.85 11.28 -11.66
CA GLN A 459 -3.16 10.67 -11.80
C GLN A 459 -3.26 9.48 -10.85
N TYR A 460 -4.46 9.19 -10.35
CA TYR A 460 -4.70 8.09 -9.44
C TYR A 460 -6.04 7.41 -9.68
N ARG A 461 -6.14 6.13 -9.29
CA ARG A 461 -7.38 5.35 -9.32
C ARG A 461 -7.39 4.24 -8.27
N ASP A 462 -8.60 3.76 -7.96
CA ASP A 462 -8.84 2.79 -6.91
C ASP A 462 -8.34 1.38 -7.25
N LEU A 463 -8.10 1.08 -8.53
CA LEU A 463 -7.64 -0.22 -9.02
C LEU A 463 -6.62 -0.03 -10.14
N SER A 464 -5.55 -0.82 -10.11
CA SER A 464 -4.55 -0.83 -11.18
C SER A 464 -5.15 -1.36 -12.48
N CYS A 465 -4.78 -0.74 -13.60
CA CYS A 465 -5.12 -1.22 -14.92
C CYS A 465 -3.89 -1.16 -15.84
N PHE A 466 -3.67 -2.22 -16.63
CA PHE A 466 -2.53 -2.33 -17.55
C PHE A 466 -2.95 -2.59 -19.00
N CYS A 467 -4.20 -2.30 -19.39
CA CYS A 467 -4.65 -2.48 -20.78
C CYS A 467 -3.89 -1.57 -21.77
N GLN A 468 -3.43 -0.40 -21.32
CA GLN A 468 -2.49 0.47 -22.05
C GLN A 468 -1.26 0.72 -21.17
N ARG A 469 -0.61 -0.35 -20.71
CA ARG A 469 0.64 -0.31 -19.92
C ARG A 469 0.58 0.58 -18.66
N GLY A 470 -0.60 0.83 -18.10
CA GLY A 470 -0.75 1.65 -16.91
C GLY A 470 -1.30 3.06 -17.12
N PHE A 471 -1.43 3.51 -18.37
CA PHE A 471 -1.74 4.91 -18.69
C PHE A 471 -3.10 5.10 -19.40
N CYS A 472 -4.00 4.15 -19.25
CA CYS A 472 -5.35 4.23 -19.82
C CYS A 472 -6.30 5.08 -18.96
N ALA A 473 -7.41 5.51 -19.56
CA ALA A 473 -8.54 6.14 -18.86
C ALA A 473 -9.47 5.17 -18.12
N CYS A 474 -9.16 3.86 -18.10
CA CYS A 474 -10.00 2.86 -17.43
C CYS A 474 -10.05 3.10 -15.91
N MET A 475 -11.16 2.70 -15.28
CA MET A 475 -11.42 2.89 -13.85
C MET A 475 -11.45 4.37 -13.42
N ASN A 476 -11.77 5.29 -14.34
CA ASN A 476 -12.01 6.71 -14.09
C ASN A 476 -10.90 7.38 -13.27
N PRO A 477 -9.67 7.50 -13.82
CA PRO A 477 -8.57 8.13 -13.10
C PRO A 477 -8.90 9.59 -12.78
N LYS A 478 -8.43 10.03 -11.60
CA LYS A 478 -8.58 11.39 -11.08
C LYS A 478 -7.21 12.06 -11.04
N LYS A 479 -7.18 13.39 -11.16
CA LYS A 479 -5.97 14.19 -11.04
C LYS A 479 -5.68 14.53 -9.57
N TYR A 480 -4.41 14.64 -9.23
CA TYR A 480 -3.90 15.03 -7.93
C TYR A 480 -2.61 15.83 -8.11
N GLN A 481 -2.53 16.98 -7.44
CA GLN A 481 -1.33 17.80 -7.37
C GLN A 481 -0.81 17.79 -5.93
N PRO A 482 0.36 17.17 -5.67
CA PRO A 482 0.91 17.10 -4.32
C PRO A 482 1.31 18.47 -3.74
N VAL A 483 1.67 19.41 -4.61
CA VAL A 483 2.06 20.78 -4.27
C VAL A 483 1.04 21.73 -4.89
N PRO A 484 0.48 22.70 -4.14
CA PRO A 484 -0.42 23.70 -4.71
C PRO A 484 0.29 24.50 -5.79
N VAL A 485 -0.37 24.71 -6.94
CA VAL A 485 0.07 25.72 -7.90
C VAL A 485 -0.20 27.08 -7.26
N SER A 486 0.85 27.83 -6.95
CA SER A 486 0.70 29.24 -6.60
C SER A 486 0.05 29.95 -7.79
N VAL A 487 -1.19 30.41 -7.59
CA VAL A 487 -1.84 31.32 -8.54
C VAL A 487 -0.92 32.53 -8.63
N VAL A 488 -0.39 32.82 -9.82
CA VAL A 488 0.25 34.10 -10.06
C VAL A 488 -0.87 35.12 -10.01
N ASP A 489 -0.92 35.92 -8.95
CA ASP A 489 -1.84 37.04 -8.84
C ASP A 489 -1.51 38.06 -9.93
N THR A 490 -2.19 37.94 -11.07
CA THR A 490 -2.43 39.10 -11.93
C THR A 490 -3.51 39.92 -11.25
N ASN A 491 -3.15 40.85 -10.36
CA ASN A 491 -3.89 42.08 -10.03
C ASN A 491 -3.21 42.89 -8.89
N GLY A 492 -2.55 44.01 -9.26
CA GLY A 492 -2.24 45.19 -8.41
C GLY A 492 -1.20 45.01 -7.29
N GLU A 493 -0.23 45.88 -7.03
CA GLU A 493 -0.22 47.34 -7.14
C GLU A 493 1.15 47.87 -7.56
N ILE A 494 1.11 48.87 -8.43
CA ILE A 494 2.25 49.72 -8.76
C ILE A 494 2.49 50.64 -7.56
N ASN A 495 3.60 50.44 -6.85
CA ASN A 495 4.16 51.47 -5.98
C ASN A 495 5.33 52.15 -6.69
N CYS A 496 5.09 53.41 -7.04
CA CYS A 496 5.98 54.28 -7.76
C CYS A 496 6.91 54.99 -6.77
N SER A 497 8.20 54.63 -6.77
CA SER A 497 9.31 55.56 -6.58
C SER A 497 10.63 54.80 -6.56
N ASP A 498 11.39 54.87 -7.65
CA ASP A 498 12.84 55.15 -7.56
C ASP A 498 13.38 55.49 -8.95
N ARG A 499 13.82 56.74 -9.09
CA ARG A 499 14.53 57.27 -10.26
C ARG A 499 15.92 56.65 -10.32
N LEU A 500 16.33 56.01 -11.42
CA LEU A 500 17.74 55.96 -11.85
C LEU A 500 17.88 55.70 -13.38
N ASN A 501 17.90 56.80 -14.13
CA ASN A 501 18.80 57.18 -15.23
C ASN A 501 19.04 56.23 -16.44
N GLU A 502 18.29 56.44 -17.53
CA GLU A 502 18.31 55.76 -18.84
C GLU A 502 19.50 56.07 -19.78
N LYS A 503 20.62 56.63 -19.31
CA LYS A 503 21.74 57.03 -20.20
C LYS A 503 22.88 56.01 -20.40
N LYS A 504 22.73 54.75 -19.97
CA LYS A 504 23.83 53.76 -20.02
C LYS A 504 23.62 52.50 -20.86
N ILE A 505 22.46 52.31 -21.50
CA ILE A 505 22.18 51.05 -22.22
C ILE A 505 22.38 51.14 -23.75
N LEU A 506 22.55 52.35 -24.31
CA LEU A 506 22.70 52.53 -25.77
C LEU A 506 24.14 52.55 -26.30
N ALA A 507 25.14 52.06 -25.54
CA ALA A 507 26.55 52.19 -25.96
C ALA A 507 27.32 50.89 -26.21
N ASN A 508 26.80 49.69 -25.97
CA ASN A 508 27.61 48.47 -26.12
C ASN A 508 26.88 47.31 -26.83
N ILE A 509 26.20 47.62 -27.94
CA ILE A 509 26.00 46.66 -29.04
C ILE A 509 26.92 47.08 -30.19
N SER A 510 28.22 46.85 -30.01
CA SER A 510 29.13 46.62 -31.13
C SER A 510 30.36 45.91 -30.59
N ASN A 511 30.43 44.60 -30.84
CA ASN A 511 31.64 43.81 -31.13
C ASN A 511 31.36 42.34 -30.83
N ILE A 512 30.86 41.67 -31.87
CA ILE A 512 30.73 40.22 -32.02
C ILE A 512 32.09 39.68 -32.54
N VAL A 513 32.36 38.40 -32.21
CA VAL A 513 33.38 37.45 -32.72
C VAL A 513 34.80 37.68 -32.15
N THR A 514 35.49 36.74 -31.47
CA THR A 514 35.75 35.30 -31.71
C THR A 514 36.18 34.54 -30.43
N VAL A 515 35.51 33.39 -30.13
CA VAL A 515 35.98 32.00 -29.78
C VAL A 515 37.32 31.80 -28.99
N PRO A 516 37.53 30.83 -28.03
CA PRO A 516 36.93 29.47 -27.89
C PRO A 516 36.51 28.92 -26.50
N ARG A 517 35.53 28.00 -26.58
CA ARG A 517 35.29 26.70 -25.90
C ARG A 517 35.86 26.41 -24.48
N LYS A 518 34.94 26.06 -23.57
CA LYS A 518 34.86 24.73 -22.90
C LYS A 518 33.50 24.47 -22.21
N THR A 519 32.87 23.36 -22.58
CA THR A 519 32.02 22.41 -21.80
C THR A 519 31.01 22.94 -20.76
N TYR A 520 29.71 22.76 -21.01
CA TYR A 520 28.80 21.76 -20.39
C TYR A 520 27.34 22.01 -20.84
N TYR A 521 26.59 20.93 -21.07
CA TYR A 521 25.15 20.84 -21.39
C TYR A 521 24.59 21.67 -22.56
N SER A 522 24.10 20.97 -23.58
CA SER A 522 22.90 21.35 -24.33
C SER A 522 22.52 20.12 -25.17
N THR A 523 21.25 19.79 -25.36
CA THR A 523 20.43 20.30 -26.46
C THR A 523 19.22 19.36 -26.56
N PHE A 524 18.05 19.65 -27.12
CA PHE A 524 17.45 20.77 -27.86
C PHE A 524 15.96 20.38 -27.94
N CYS A 525 15.09 21.35 -28.21
CA CYS A 525 14.14 21.34 -29.35
C CYS A 525 13.79 22.82 -29.59
N THR A 526 14.20 23.46 -30.69
CA THR A 526 13.51 23.52 -32.01
C THR A 526 11.99 23.73 -31.83
N SER A 527 11.33 24.76 -32.35
CA SER A 527 11.48 25.39 -33.67
C SER A 527 10.63 26.67 -33.77
N SER A 528 11.05 27.54 -34.69
CA SER A 528 10.29 28.52 -35.50
C SER A 528 8.75 28.54 -35.47
N SER A 529 8.20 29.76 -35.53
CA SER A 529 7.10 30.27 -36.42
C SER A 529 6.24 31.27 -35.64
N SER A 530 6.40 32.59 -35.83
CA SER A 530 5.75 33.46 -36.83
C SER A 530 4.28 33.81 -36.55
N SER A 531 4.04 35.13 -36.59
CA SER A 531 2.81 35.90 -36.87
C SER A 531 1.63 35.84 -35.91
N ASN A 532 1.41 37.01 -35.29
CA ASN A 532 0.13 37.49 -34.75
C ASN A 532 -0.91 37.69 -35.87
N ASP A 533 -2.20 37.51 -35.54
CA ASP A 533 -3.29 38.37 -36.02
C ASP A 533 -4.49 38.28 -35.04
N GLU A 534 -4.96 39.45 -34.61
CA GLU A 534 -6.20 39.76 -33.85
C GLU A 534 -7.47 39.67 -34.75
N PRO A 535 -8.69 40.10 -34.34
CA PRO A 535 -9.53 39.78 -33.17
C PRO A 535 -11.01 39.45 -33.58
N LEU A 536 -11.92 39.38 -32.59
CA LEU A 536 -13.39 39.65 -32.61
C LEU A 536 -14.36 38.52 -32.20
N ALA A 537 -15.00 38.81 -31.05
CA ALA A 537 -16.45 38.86 -30.80
C ALA A 537 -17.22 37.61 -30.31
N ASN A 538 -17.65 37.76 -29.05
CA ASN A 538 -18.96 37.45 -28.44
C ASN A 538 -19.49 36.01 -28.45
N VAL A 539 -19.79 35.49 -27.25
CA VAL A 539 -21.17 35.28 -26.74
C VAL A 539 -21.13 34.57 -25.37
N VAL A 540 -21.70 35.25 -24.37
CA VAL A 540 -22.43 34.75 -23.18
C VAL A 540 -21.65 34.13 -22.02
N GLN A 541 -21.61 34.89 -20.92
CA GLN A 541 -21.44 34.40 -19.55
C GLN A 541 -22.66 33.60 -19.08
N PRO A 542 -22.45 32.55 -18.26
CA PRO A 542 -23.33 32.26 -17.15
C PRO A 542 -22.61 32.54 -15.82
N SER A 543 -23.29 33.36 -15.02
CA SER A 543 -23.02 33.71 -13.63
C SER A 543 -22.65 32.51 -12.74
N VAL A 544 -21.48 32.57 -12.11
CA VAL A 544 -21.15 31.74 -10.95
C VAL A 544 -21.63 32.48 -9.70
N SER A 545 -22.53 31.83 -8.97
CA SER A 545 -23.17 32.31 -7.75
C SER A 545 -22.15 32.71 -6.67
N TYR A 546 -22.36 33.90 -6.08
CA TYR A 546 -21.74 34.49 -4.88
C TYR A 546 -21.77 33.62 -3.59
N VAL A 547 -22.15 32.34 -3.69
CA VAL A 547 -22.22 31.39 -2.57
C VAL A 547 -20.86 30.73 -2.32
N ASN A 548 -19.99 30.61 -3.33
CA ASN A 548 -18.71 29.90 -3.20
C ASN A 548 -17.59 30.72 -2.53
N GLU A 549 -17.60 32.05 -2.62
CA GLU A 549 -16.54 32.87 -2.01
C GLU A 549 -16.62 32.92 -0.48
N LYS A 550 -17.83 32.92 0.10
CA LYS A 550 -17.98 32.86 1.57
C LYS A 550 -17.57 31.50 2.15
N GLN A 551 -17.83 30.39 1.46
CA GLN A 551 -17.40 29.06 1.90
C GLN A 551 -15.88 28.83 1.80
N LEU A 552 -15.18 29.60 0.96
CA LEU A 552 -13.72 29.56 0.85
C LEU A 552 -13.03 30.36 1.97
N ILE A 553 -13.62 31.48 2.39
CA ILE A 553 -13.08 32.33 3.47
C ILE A 553 -13.30 31.71 4.87
N GLU A 554 -14.39 30.96 5.08
CA GLU A 554 -14.62 30.26 6.37
C GLU A 554 -13.67 29.06 6.59
N LYS A 555 -13.08 28.48 5.52
CA LYS A 555 -12.24 27.28 5.60
C LYS A 555 -10.76 27.51 5.92
N GLU A 556 -10.29 28.75 6.00
CA GLU A 556 -8.92 29.07 6.48
C GLU A 556 -8.83 29.17 8.02
N ASN A 557 -9.97 29.23 8.72
CA ASN A 557 -10.01 29.50 10.16
C ASN A 557 -10.00 28.26 11.06
N VAL A 558 -10.31 27.08 10.52
CA VAL A 558 -10.17 25.81 11.24
C VAL A 558 -9.02 25.06 10.56
N HIS A 559 -7.85 25.06 11.20
CA HIS A 559 -6.68 24.30 10.76
C HIS A 559 -6.25 23.38 11.91
N PRO A 560 -5.83 22.12 11.67
CA PRO A 560 -5.52 21.18 12.75
C PRO A 560 -4.49 21.69 13.76
N LEU A 561 -3.47 22.43 13.29
CA LEU A 561 -2.43 23.04 14.15
C LEU A 561 -2.93 24.18 15.04
N LYS A 562 -4.14 24.72 14.79
CA LYS A 562 -4.76 25.76 15.63
C LYS A 562 -5.63 25.15 16.75
N ILE A 563 -5.77 23.82 16.81
CA ILE A 563 -6.58 23.11 17.80
C ILE A 563 -5.64 22.36 18.75
N PHE A 564 -5.59 22.82 19.99
CA PHE A 564 -4.81 22.23 21.09
C PHE A 564 -5.59 22.41 22.39
N ASP A 565 -5.09 21.83 23.49
CA ASP A 565 -5.78 21.90 24.79
C ASP A 565 -6.10 23.35 25.20
N GLY A 566 -7.38 23.61 25.51
CA GLY A 566 -7.89 24.92 25.90
C GLY A 566 -8.56 25.72 24.78
N VAL A 567 -8.51 25.28 23.51
CA VAL A 567 -9.18 25.97 22.39
C VAL A 567 -10.68 25.67 22.38
N HIS A 568 -11.51 26.71 22.28
CA HIS A 568 -12.96 26.59 22.24
C HIS A 568 -13.45 26.44 20.79
N VAL A 569 -14.36 25.49 20.54
CA VAL A 569 -14.81 25.11 19.21
C VAL A 569 -16.31 24.85 19.15
N LEU A 570 -16.93 25.13 18.01
CA LEU A 570 -18.28 24.67 17.68
C LEU A 570 -18.19 23.34 16.95
N VAL A 571 -18.96 22.35 17.42
CA VAL A 571 -18.89 20.97 16.95
C VAL A 571 -20.26 20.50 16.49
N LYS A 572 -20.31 19.89 15.31
CA LYS A 572 -21.52 19.29 14.74
C LYS A 572 -21.63 17.83 15.14
N VAL A 573 -22.62 17.49 15.98
CA VAL A 573 -22.84 16.13 16.48
C VAL A 573 -24.12 15.54 15.87
N ALA A 574 -24.02 14.32 15.33
CA ALA A 574 -25.14 13.61 14.71
C ALA A 574 -25.97 12.84 15.75
N SER A 575 -27.29 12.91 15.63
CA SER A 575 -28.24 12.13 16.44
C SER A 575 -28.78 10.91 15.66
N VAL A 576 -29.31 9.92 16.37
CA VAL A 576 -29.80 8.59 15.89
C VAL A 576 -30.90 8.67 14.79
N LYS A 577 -31.36 9.86 14.43
CA LYS A 577 -32.43 10.12 13.44
C LYS A 577 -32.03 11.08 12.31
N ASP A 578 -30.75 11.10 11.91
CA ASP A 578 -30.21 11.99 10.86
C ASP A 578 -30.40 13.51 11.13
N LYS A 579 -30.56 13.90 12.40
CA LYS A 579 -30.58 15.31 12.83
C LYS A 579 -29.22 15.69 13.38
N TYR A 580 -28.74 16.87 13.01
CA TYR A 580 -27.46 17.41 13.48
C TYR A 580 -27.71 18.54 14.48
N TYR A 581 -26.93 18.52 15.55
CA TYR A 581 -26.94 19.52 16.61
C TYR A 581 -25.56 20.17 16.69
N THR A 582 -25.50 21.46 17.00
CA THR A 582 -24.25 22.20 17.13
C THR A 582 -24.01 22.48 18.59
N TYR A 583 -22.94 21.95 19.15
CA TYR A 583 -22.57 22.11 20.56
C TYR A 583 -21.31 22.97 20.69
N LEU A 584 -21.22 23.71 21.79
CA LEU A 584 -19.97 24.35 22.20
C LEU A 584 -19.11 23.34 22.97
N GLY A 585 -17.84 23.22 22.60
CA GLY A 585 -16.86 22.40 23.29
C GLY A 585 -15.53 23.11 23.50
N VAL A 586 -14.72 22.55 24.40
CA VAL A 586 -13.31 22.91 24.55
C VAL A 586 -12.46 21.69 24.24
N ALA A 587 -11.48 21.87 23.36
CA ALA A 587 -10.50 20.86 23.03
C ALA A 587 -9.66 20.55 24.27
N LYS A 588 -9.49 19.26 24.56
CA LYS A 588 -8.64 18.70 25.61
C LYS A 588 -7.42 17.96 25.07
N SER A 589 -7.28 17.95 23.75
CA SER A 589 -6.13 17.39 23.04
C SER A 589 -5.94 18.14 21.72
N GLU A 590 -4.76 17.96 21.14
CA GLU A 590 -4.52 18.25 19.73
C GLU A 590 -5.30 17.25 18.84
N VAL A 591 -5.38 17.54 17.54
CA VAL A 591 -5.89 16.58 16.54
C VAL A 591 -4.95 15.39 16.48
N ASP A 592 -5.45 14.20 16.78
CA ASP A 592 -4.62 13.00 16.82
C ASP A 592 -4.34 12.39 15.43
N GLU A 593 -3.55 11.31 15.41
CA GLU A 593 -3.13 10.62 14.18
C GLU A 593 -4.31 10.00 13.39
N GLU A 594 -5.47 9.83 14.02
CA GLU A 594 -6.71 9.33 13.42
C GLU A 594 -7.64 10.48 12.97
N GLY A 595 -7.26 11.73 13.24
CA GLY A 595 -8.03 12.92 12.91
C GLY A 595 -9.12 13.23 13.94
N GLU A 596 -9.05 12.67 15.14
CA GLU A 596 -10.03 12.89 16.22
C GLU A 596 -9.51 13.92 17.24
N ILE A 597 -10.44 14.63 17.87
CA ILE A 597 -10.16 15.61 18.93
C ILE A 597 -10.94 15.21 20.16
N LYS A 598 -10.29 15.17 21.32
CA LYS A 598 -10.97 15.01 22.59
C LYS A 598 -11.64 16.32 22.97
N ILE A 599 -12.97 16.35 23.07
CA ILE A 599 -13.75 17.55 23.35
C ILE A 599 -14.56 17.36 24.60
N MET A 600 -14.50 18.34 25.50
CA MET A 600 -15.41 18.46 26.64
C MET A 600 -16.50 19.46 26.28
N PHE A 601 -17.76 19.06 26.40
CA PHE A 601 -18.89 19.90 26.00
C PHE A 601 -19.34 20.85 27.12
N TYR A 602 -19.87 21.98 26.68
CA TYR A 602 -20.60 22.92 27.51
C TYR A 602 -22.10 22.69 27.36
N LYS A 603 -22.85 23.13 28.36
CA LYS A 603 -24.31 23.20 28.31
C LYS A 603 -24.76 24.66 28.33
N THR A 604 -25.67 25.03 27.44
CA THR A 604 -26.26 26.37 27.46
C THR A 604 -27.07 26.59 28.74
N VAL A 605 -26.87 27.73 29.39
CA VAL A 605 -27.56 28.10 30.64
C VAL A 605 -28.83 28.90 30.35
N ASP A 606 -28.86 29.59 29.21
CA ASP A 606 -29.99 30.37 28.71
C ASP A 606 -30.21 30.14 27.21
N GLY A 607 -31.39 30.47 26.68
CA GLY A 607 -31.69 30.36 25.25
C GLY A 607 -31.01 31.44 24.38
N THR A 608 -30.08 32.20 24.95
CA THR A 608 -29.44 33.36 24.28
C THR A 608 -28.15 32.98 23.56
N GLY A 609 -27.59 31.78 23.82
CA GLY A 609 -26.33 31.32 23.23
C GLY A 609 -25.10 32.09 23.70
N LYS A 610 -25.20 32.85 24.81
CA LYS A 610 -24.09 33.65 25.36
C LYS A 610 -23.47 33.07 26.61
N ARG A 611 -24.23 32.32 27.41
CA ARG A 611 -23.78 31.83 28.72
C ARG A 611 -23.81 30.32 28.79
N PHE A 612 -22.66 29.75 29.14
CA PHE A 612 -22.44 28.31 29.14
C PHE A 612 -21.90 27.82 30.49
N LYS A 613 -22.15 26.55 30.79
CA LYS A 613 -21.57 25.85 31.94
C LYS A 613 -20.80 24.62 31.46
N ALA A 614 -19.56 24.47 31.88
CA ALA A 614 -18.77 23.28 31.59
C ALA A 614 -19.36 22.05 32.32
N VAL A 615 -19.43 20.93 31.62
CA VAL A 615 -19.83 19.64 32.18
C VAL A 615 -18.62 18.71 32.13
N GLU A 616 -17.88 18.65 33.23
CA GLU A 616 -16.58 17.93 33.28
C GLU A 616 -16.67 16.43 32.95
N THR A 617 -17.86 15.84 33.07
CA THR A 617 -18.13 14.43 32.73
C THR A 617 -18.55 14.20 31.28
N ASP A 618 -18.86 15.25 30.52
CA ASP A 618 -19.36 15.17 29.15
C ASP A 618 -18.22 15.35 28.15
N ILE A 619 -17.54 14.25 27.86
CA ILE A 619 -16.36 14.20 27.00
C ILE A 619 -16.59 13.20 25.87
N SER A 620 -16.39 13.64 24.63
CA SER A 620 -16.43 12.80 23.43
C SER A 620 -15.13 12.93 22.61
N TYR A 621 -14.91 11.96 21.72
CA TYR A 621 -13.91 12.05 20.67
C TYR A 621 -14.64 12.36 19.38
N GLU A 622 -14.39 13.54 18.83
CA GLU A 622 -15.08 14.01 17.63
C GLU A 622 -14.07 14.13 16.49
N PRO A 623 -14.40 13.60 15.29
CA PRO A 623 -13.61 13.84 14.10
C PRO A 623 -13.40 15.34 13.89
N TYR A 624 -12.18 15.72 13.50
CA TYR A 624 -11.83 17.09 13.11
C TYR A 624 -12.80 17.65 12.06
N GLU A 625 -13.32 16.80 11.17
CA GLU A 625 -14.32 17.15 10.15
C GLU A 625 -15.64 17.67 10.74
N ASN A 626 -15.93 17.37 12.01
CA ASN A 626 -17.11 17.85 12.73
C ASN A 626 -16.90 19.24 13.36
N ILE A 627 -15.69 19.80 13.36
CA ILE A 627 -15.43 21.16 13.85
C ILE A 627 -15.90 22.17 12.80
N LEU A 628 -16.83 23.04 13.21
CA LEU A 628 -17.38 24.08 12.37
C LEU A 628 -16.55 25.37 12.45
N GLU A 629 -16.13 25.74 13.66
CA GLU A 629 -15.48 27.03 13.92
C GLU A 629 -14.63 26.96 15.21
N ILE A 630 -13.52 27.71 15.24
CA ILE A 630 -12.79 28.04 16.46
C ILE A 630 -13.35 29.35 17.00
N VAL A 631 -13.93 29.33 18.21
CA VAL A 631 -14.55 30.52 18.81
C VAL A 631 -13.59 31.23 19.78
N PRO A 632 -13.75 32.54 20.02
CA PRO A 632 -12.92 33.29 20.97
C PRO A 632 -12.96 32.69 22.38
N ASN A 633 -11.96 32.96 23.21
CA ASN A 633 -11.99 32.48 24.59
C ASN A 633 -13.10 33.19 25.40
N PRO A 634 -13.93 32.45 26.14
CA PRO A 634 -14.98 33.02 26.97
C PRO A 634 -14.44 33.76 28.20
N LYS A 635 -15.21 34.73 28.69
CA LYS A 635 -14.99 35.36 29.99
C LYS A 635 -15.52 34.44 31.09
N MET A 636 -14.65 34.01 31.98
CA MET A 636 -15.05 33.22 33.15
C MET A 636 -15.69 34.10 34.22
N ILE A 637 -16.92 33.75 34.62
CA ILE A 637 -17.64 34.43 35.71
C ILE A 637 -17.92 33.42 36.81
N VAL A 638 -17.40 33.70 38.00
CA VAL A 638 -17.64 32.87 39.19
C VAL A 638 -18.77 33.49 40.01
N LYS A 639 -19.88 32.76 40.20
CA LYS A 639 -20.96 33.15 41.11
C LYS A 639 -21.16 32.05 42.14
N GLY A 640 -20.64 32.26 43.35
CA GLY A 640 -20.62 31.26 44.42
C GLY A 640 -19.74 30.06 44.04
N LYS A 641 -20.26 28.83 44.17
CA LYS A 641 -19.56 27.59 43.78
C LYS A 641 -19.70 27.23 42.29
N ARG A 642 -20.33 28.08 41.47
CA ARG A 642 -20.62 27.80 40.05
C ARG A 642 -19.77 28.70 39.14
N VAL A 643 -19.14 28.08 38.15
CA VAL A 643 -18.34 28.74 37.10
C VAL A 643 -19.19 28.80 35.83
N TYR A 644 -19.28 29.99 35.24
CA TYR A 644 -19.95 30.26 33.97
C TYR A 644 -18.96 30.81 32.95
N PHE A 645 -19.24 30.56 31.68
CA PHE A 645 -18.43 30.98 30.55
C PHE A 645 -19.30 31.86 29.65
N ASP A 646 -18.98 33.15 29.59
CA ASP A 646 -19.75 34.16 28.86
C ASP A 646 -19.02 34.61 27.59
N PHE A 647 -19.74 34.69 26.47
CA PHE A 647 -19.25 35.23 25.20
C PHE A 647 -19.88 36.59 24.91
N ASP A 648 -19.08 37.51 24.35
CA ASP A 648 -19.53 38.87 24.05
C ASP A 648 -20.63 38.88 22.96
N GLN A 649 -20.53 37.94 22.01
CA GLN A 649 -21.51 37.69 20.95
C GLN A 649 -22.20 36.33 21.14
N PRO A 650 -23.47 36.19 20.75
CA PRO A 650 -24.18 34.91 20.86
C PRO A 650 -23.60 33.90 19.87
N LEU A 651 -23.28 32.70 20.35
CA LEU A 651 -22.79 31.61 19.52
C LEU A 651 -23.96 30.86 18.89
N ASN A 652 -23.79 30.40 17.65
CA ASN A 652 -24.79 29.64 16.92
C ASN A 652 -24.83 28.17 17.37
N VAL A 653 -25.30 27.96 18.60
CA VAL A 653 -25.39 26.68 19.28
C VAL A 653 -26.84 26.18 19.24
N PHE A 654 -27.03 24.92 18.88
CA PHE A 654 -28.33 24.26 18.80
C PHE A 654 -28.24 22.91 19.51
N GLU A 655 -28.54 22.92 20.82
CA GLU A 655 -28.51 21.76 21.72
C GLU A 655 -29.91 21.14 21.87
N LYS A 656 -29.98 19.88 22.28
CA LYS A 656 -31.23 19.18 22.62
C LYS A 656 -31.40 19.00 24.12
#